data_AF-A0AAD3CWF4-F1
#
_entry.id   AF-A0AAD3CWF4-F1
#
_cell.length_a   1.000
_cell.length_b   1.000
_cell.length_c   1.000
_cell.angle_alpha   90.00
_cell.angle_beta   90.00
_cell.angle_gamma   90.00
#
_symmetry.space_group_name_H-M   'P 1'
#
loop_
_entity.id
_entity.type
_entity.pdbx_description
1 polymer ?
#
loop_
_entity_poly.entity_id
_entity_poly.type
_entity_poly.pdbx_seq_one_letter_code
_entity_poly.pdbx_strand_id
1 'polypeptide(L)'
;MSSSPSQQQTINLSSLQHNDLLKLPLLQQFKVQKDSKLLHQIILEQQVLEYLSTNQTRKQLEIKKQKQFESQIVKFNHDIHSNEKNESNKKKKKKSKRHKLFTEIGSLKLARIDESHKSYSHILDSISDSLVELLTVHYHHVESIIESTFTHDPERKEELLDSLQEAYEDLVDENMRRVYFQEMIYILSIVGKELPFSKSHLESLPYLQQLYLFQESIPDALKKNIDKYQRDTAEAIVQALISEQYQLWIFDLLQCKFGEKATSMQNMLLQYMAEILRQESQVVEGLIGRYYRRMSVKLHPDHYGEEFRGDFEEFTKAKNVLIEQKLRKLYIKQMLQVQESGLFGMGKNLIVQSHNAWVTKNCPAVDPPKANSPKRHFQLEYGFNNQRPKKPLIFRKKNSISEIGVYSFRPAYEFFSRIEKIRIYVEKNHQIIDTFTLSRDFIMKQASDGYLQTTIRYPLGKDYGPGVYNVYWDCDLYKQHADSGEAESPLKTITTEQSPFESFEVIDPEYKAASGQFKSIESSCRAALNELTKTLKKNPSLSDADTLDAAIKRYGHFHEMVVRAGKNLRSLKWAMRVCELDSKVCEPLKDILGEWRKHLAILTLEWSSARVKQSKKKLLSMFKAFVASALESEDPVSWMKCVSADDLVKHGGDSNRLYQLYIEGKAQFLLVDSDMLLEASKRTDLFSIKQSTELMRRYEIVLKHEKKEEERVALAEKKKLQEQKLREQMILEKERARIESYLGAVVLVNNLKTEKGKALNGKQAKVDSYNSDKKMFVVEFFQNDNAQALMKEQNLTIQYYYSEPTKDAEEDVPKQVDPKTKNTTTRKDSKSPNTVVIGPHSGLDPNATEFVPGDISKKLRKSSKKSKRKNRGSGELLQATPSKLDATPSTAMTSQITPLSEHETSLLNSTPLQLSSSDVRFQVENGQSELQLLLSVLESNGACIKGDVPAFYYFCVSQDIESLASLKEAVEDDDYFNILVEGNGTTGIKKFKRYSFKRAVLDASAEQTNSDNLNEHTGKDDCPLDSFFHSSSTSSFLTPNKIANNQFEDLWN
;
A
#
# COMPACT_ATOMS: atom_id res chain seq x y z
N MET A 1 43.86 16.82 -11.63
CA MET A 1 42.72 16.02 -12.15
C MET A 1 41.64 15.97 -11.09
N SER A 2 40.38 16.19 -11.45
CA SER A 2 39.28 16.31 -10.48
C SER A 2 37.93 16.02 -11.14
N SER A 3 37.45 14.79 -11.01
CA SER A 3 36.05 14.44 -11.30
C SER A 3 35.14 14.91 -10.16
N SER A 4 33.98 15.46 -10.50
CA SER A 4 32.93 15.79 -9.52
C SER A 4 32.03 14.59 -9.29
N PRO A 5 31.59 14.30 -8.05
CA PRO A 5 30.58 13.28 -7.81
C PRO A 5 29.23 13.75 -8.36
N SER A 6 28.57 12.91 -9.16
CA SER A 6 27.21 13.13 -9.63
C SER A 6 26.21 13.09 -8.46
N GLN A 7 25.10 13.83 -8.60
CA GLN A 7 23.99 13.72 -7.67
C GLN A 7 23.19 12.46 -7.98
N GLN A 8 23.45 11.37 -7.27
CA GLN A 8 22.53 10.23 -7.26
C GLN A 8 21.17 10.68 -6.72
N GLN A 9 20.13 10.56 -7.54
CA GLN A 9 18.75 10.66 -7.07
C GLN A 9 18.42 9.35 -6.37
N THR A 10 18.29 9.38 -5.04
CA THR A 10 17.75 8.24 -4.28
C THR A 10 16.30 8.03 -4.70
N ILE A 11 16.03 6.98 -5.46
CA ILE A 11 14.68 6.58 -5.86
C ILE A 11 13.93 6.20 -4.58
N ASN A 12 12.72 6.72 -4.38
CA ASN A 12 11.94 6.36 -3.20
C ASN A 12 11.22 5.02 -3.44
N LEU A 13 11.88 3.91 -3.11
CA LEU A 13 11.29 2.56 -3.27
C LEU A 13 9.92 2.41 -2.60
N SER A 14 9.62 3.18 -1.53
CA SER A 14 8.32 3.15 -0.86
C SER A 14 7.14 3.71 -1.67
N SER A 15 7.38 4.27 -2.86
CA SER A 15 6.32 4.70 -3.80
C SER A 15 6.13 3.79 -5.03
N LEU A 16 6.95 2.75 -5.19
CA LEU A 16 6.73 1.70 -6.19
C LEU A 16 5.69 0.71 -5.65
N GLN A 17 4.63 0.43 -6.40
CA GLN A 17 3.66 -0.59 -5.97
C GLN A 17 4.16 -1.99 -6.32
N HIS A 18 3.77 -2.97 -5.50
CA HIS A 18 4.16 -4.37 -5.71
C HIS A 18 3.80 -4.86 -7.12
N ASN A 19 2.63 -4.47 -7.63
CA ASN A 19 2.13 -4.84 -8.96
C ASN A 19 3.04 -4.35 -10.10
N ASP A 20 3.94 -3.40 -9.88
CA ASP A 20 4.88 -2.92 -10.91
C ASP A 20 6.13 -3.81 -10.98
N LEU A 21 6.58 -4.33 -9.84
CA LEU A 21 7.72 -5.26 -9.75
C LEU A 21 7.41 -6.66 -10.31
N LEU A 22 6.13 -7.03 -10.44
CA LEU A 22 5.71 -8.25 -11.14
C LEU A 22 5.79 -8.15 -12.67
N LYS A 23 5.96 -6.94 -13.23
CA LYS A 23 6.02 -6.71 -14.68
C LYS A 23 7.43 -6.85 -15.27
N LEU A 24 8.44 -7.10 -14.43
CA LEU A 24 9.85 -7.16 -14.84
C LEU A 24 10.08 -8.32 -15.84
N PRO A 25 10.75 -8.09 -17.00
CA PRO A 25 10.84 -9.07 -18.09
C PRO A 25 11.25 -10.48 -17.65
N LEU A 26 12.41 -10.60 -16.99
CA LEU A 26 12.93 -11.88 -16.50
C LEU A 26 12.16 -12.44 -15.29
N LEU A 27 11.22 -11.69 -14.68
CA LEU A 27 10.32 -12.21 -13.64
C LEU A 27 8.96 -12.65 -14.19
N GLN A 28 8.56 -12.23 -15.40
CA GLN A 28 7.29 -12.67 -16.00
C GLN A 28 7.29 -14.17 -16.30
N GLN A 29 8.44 -14.72 -16.75
CA GLN A 29 8.61 -16.16 -17.00
C GLN A 29 8.32 -16.99 -15.74
N PHE A 30 8.75 -16.53 -14.56
CA PHE A 30 8.58 -17.21 -13.27
C PHE A 30 7.17 -17.08 -12.65
N LYS A 31 6.20 -16.41 -13.33
CA LYS A 31 4.79 -16.22 -12.87
C LYS A 31 4.66 -15.81 -11.40
N VAL A 32 5.51 -14.87 -10.98
CA VAL A 32 5.64 -14.45 -9.57
C VAL A 32 4.31 -13.89 -9.04
N GLN A 33 3.85 -14.37 -7.89
CA GLN A 33 2.62 -13.89 -7.24
C GLN A 33 2.86 -12.67 -6.34
N LYS A 34 1.77 -11.96 -6.02
CA LYS A 34 1.73 -10.70 -5.23
C LYS A 34 2.24 -10.82 -3.78
N ASP A 35 2.34 -12.04 -3.27
CA ASP A 35 2.91 -12.33 -1.94
C ASP A 35 4.12 -13.28 -2.04
N SER A 36 4.78 -13.34 -3.21
CA SER A 36 5.92 -14.25 -3.42
C SER A 36 7.12 -13.86 -2.57
N LYS A 37 7.67 -14.87 -1.88
CA LYS A 37 8.94 -14.79 -1.14
C LYS A 37 10.08 -14.28 -2.02
N LEU A 38 10.13 -14.70 -3.30
CA LEU A 38 11.15 -14.27 -4.26
C LEU A 38 11.19 -12.74 -4.38
N LEU A 39 10.05 -12.11 -4.61
CA LEU A 39 10.00 -10.66 -4.77
C LEU A 39 10.20 -9.92 -3.44
N HIS A 40 9.74 -10.47 -2.32
CA HIS A 40 10.10 -9.91 -1.01
C HIS A 40 11.63 -9.90 -0.79
N GLN A 41 12.30 -10.99 -1.18
CA GLN A 41 13.75 -11.15 -1.05
C GLN A 41 14.53 -10.20 -1.98
N ILE A 42 14.08 -10.00 -3.22
CA ILE A 42 14.63 -9.00 -4.16
C ILE A 42 14.54 -7.57 -3.56
N ILE A 43 13.38 -7.21 -2.99
CA ILE A 43 13.17 -5.92 -2.35
C ILE A 43 14.11 -5.73 -1.15
N LEU A 44 14.35 -6.79 -0.38
CA LEU A 44 15.30 -6.78 0.75
C LEU A 44 16.76 -6.65 0.28
N GLU A 45 17.20 -7.36 -0.76
CA GLU A 45 18.57 -7.25 -1.30
C GLU A 45 18.86 -5.79 -1.70
N GLN A 46 17.96 -5.18 -2.47
CA GLN A 46 18.07 -3.79 -2.91
C GLN A 46 18.10 -2.79 -1.73
N GLN A 47 17.22 -2.95 -0.73
CA GLN A 47 17.20 -2.04 0.43
C GLN A 47 18.49 -2.10 1.25
N VAL A 48 19.10 -3.29 1.38
CA VAL A 48 20.39 -3.46 2.06
C VAL A 48 21.53 -2.87 1.22
N LEU A 49 21.52 -3.04 -0.10
CA LEU A 49 22.49 -2.41 -1.02
C LEU A 49 22.45 -0.88 -0.96
N GLU A 50 21.27 -0.26 -1.00
CA GLU A 50 21.12 1.20 -0.88
C GLU A 50 21.60 1.71 0.49
N TYR A 51 21.36 0.96 1.56
CA TYR A 51 21.85 1.28 2.89
C TYR A 51 23.38 1.18 2.99
N LEU A 52 23.99 0.15 2.41
CA LEU A 52 25.45 -0.03 2.34
C LEU A 52 26.11 1.09 1.53
N SER A 53 25.60 1.38 0.33
CA SER A 53 26.08 2.49 -0.51
C SER A 53 25.97 3.86 0.19
N THR A 54 24.86 4.08 0.90
CA THR A 54 24.66 5.27 1.75
C THR A 54 25.68 5.35 2.87
N ASN A 55 25.99 4.23 3.54
CA ASN A 55 26.99 4.17 4.60
C ASN A 55 28.44 4.29 4.10
N GLN A 56 28.77 3.74 2.93
CA GLN A 56 30.06 3.94 2.26
C GLN A 56 30.26 5.43 1.92
N THR A 57 29.21 6.09 1.41
CA THR A 57 29.20 7.54 1.16
C THR A 57 29.39 8.35 2.46
N ARG A 58 28.71 7.96 3.55
CA ARG A 58 28.90 8.55 4.89
C ARG A 58 30.32 8.36 5.42
N LYS A 59 30.93 7.18 5.21
CA LYS A 59 32.32 6.88 5.57
C LYS A 59 33.28 7.82 4.85
N GLN A 60 33.17 7.95 3.53
CA GLN A 60 33.99 8.87 2.73
C GLN A 60 33.80 10.34 3.17
N LEU A 61 32.57 10.74 3.51
CA LEU A 61 32.27 12.08 4.02
C LEU A 61 32.94 12.35 5.39
N GLU A 62 32.90 11.40 6.32
CA GLU A 62 33.51 11.58 7.66
C GLU A 62 35.05 11.52 7.59
N ILE A 63 35.62 10.65 6.74
CA ILE A 63 37.06 10.67 6.40
C ILE A 63 37.47 12.04 5.83
N LYS A 64 36.67 12.61 4.92
CA LYS A 64 36.94 13.94 4.33
C LYS A 64 36.88 15.05 5.39
N LYS A 65 35.92 15.01 6.33
CA LYS A 65 35.86 15.93 7.47
C LYS A 65 37.07 15.79 8.39
N GLN A 66 37.50 14.55 8.69
CA GLN A 66 38.67 14.29 9.51
C GLN A 66 39.93 14.87 8.87
N LYS A 67 40.21 14.56 7.60
CA LYS A 67 41.34 15.14 6.84
C LYS A 67 41.28 16.67 6.76
N GLN A 68 40.09 17.25 6.62
CA GLN A 68 39.89 18.71 6.64
C GLN A 68 40.21 19.32 8.02
N PHE A 69 39.81 18.67 9.10
CA PHE A 69 40.07 19.09 10.48
C PHE A 69 41.56 18.96 10.85
N GLU A 70 42.21 17.85 10.47
CA GLU A 70 43.66 17.64 10.58
C GLU A 70 44.42 18.74 9.81
N SER A 71 43.99 19.06 8.59
CA SER A 71 44.56 20.16 7.79
C SER A 71 44.40 21.53 8.46
N GLN A 72 43.27 21.79 9.13
CA GLN A 72 43.06 23.01 9.90
C GLN A 72 43.95 23.07 11.15
N ILE A 73 44.20 21.94 11.81
CA ILE A 73 45.11 21.84 12.96
C ILE A 73 46.56 22.08 12.52
N VAL A 74 47.01 21.51 11.39
CA VAL A 74 48.36 21.77 10.85
C VAL A 74 48.57 23.25 10.58
N LYS A 75 47.61 23.92 9.92
CA LYS A 75 47.65 25.39 9.70
C LYS A 75 47.70 26.15 11.03
N PHE A 76 46.76 25.87 11.94
CA PHE A 76 46.69 26.56 13.24
C PHE A 76 47.95 26.38 14.11
N ASN A 77 48.62 25.22 14.03
CA ASN A 77 49.89 25.00 14.72
C ASN A 77 51.04 25.78 14.05
N HIS A 78 51.04 25.91 12.72
CA HIS A 78 51.99 26.75 11.99
C HIS A 78 51.80 28.24 12.34
N ASP A 79 50.56 28.72 12.35
CA ASP A 79 50.18 30.10 12.75
C ASP A 79 50.59 30.42 14.21
N ILE A 80 50.56 29.42 15.10
CA ILE A 80 51.05 29.54 16.48
C ILE A 80 52.57 29.65 16.50
N HIS A 81 53.28 28.75 15.80
CA HIS A 81 54.75 28.78 15.77
C HIS A 81 55.32 30.07 15.15
N SER A 82 54.60 30.72 14.22
CA SER A 82 54.99 32.03 13.69
C SER A 82 54.79 33.20 14.67
N ASN A 83 54.08 33.00 15.79
CA ASN A 83 53.74 34.05 16.76
C ASN A 83 54.32 33.83 18.18
N GLU A 84 55.08 32.76 18.42
CA GLU A 84 55.56 32.44 19.76
C GLU A 84 56.77 33.26 20.22
N LYS A 85 56.49 34.41 20.85
CA LYS A 85 57.40 35.04 21.83
C LYS A 85 56.82 35.29 23.23
N ASN A 86 55.49 35.35 23.44
CA ASN A 86 54.89 35.67 24.75
C ASN A 86 53.47 35.07 24.98
N GLU A 87 53.32 33.75 25.11
CA GLU A 87 52.05 33.09 25.56
C GLU A 87 52.34 32.00 26.61
N SER A 88 51.47 31.88 27.63
CA SER A 88 51.77 31.08 28.83
C SER A 88 51.36 29.60 28.74
N ASN A 89 52.19 28.72 29.34
CA ASN A 89 52.09 27.25 29.27
C ASN A 89 50.73 26.65 29.66
N LYS A 90 49.90 27.34 30.46
CA LYS A 90 48.55 26.86 30.81
C LYS A 90 47.58 26.79 29.62
N LYS A 91 47.77 27.60 28.56
CA LYS A 91 46.92 27.53 27.34
C LYS A 91 47.23 26.30 26.48
N LYS A 92 48.50 25.91 26.34
CA LYS A 92 48.92 24.74 25.52
C LYS A 92 48.27 23.43 25.98
N LYS A 93 48.30 23.12 27.30
CA LYS A 93 47.69 21.88 27.84
C LYS A 93 46.18 21.76 27.58
N LYS A 94 45.41 22.87 27.60
CA LYS A 94 43.96 22.84 27.29
C LYS A 94 43.65 22.63 25.79
N LYS A 95 44.49 23.14 24.88
CA LYS A 95 44.34 22.88 23.43
C LYS A 95 44.58 21.38 23.11
N SER A 96 45.68 20.81 23.60
CA SER A 96 46.04 19.40 23.39
C SER A 96 44.92 18.42 23.83
N LYS A 97 44.34 18.60 25.03
CA LYS A 97 43.28 17.69 25.52
C LYS A 97 41.99 17.76 24.70
N ARG A 98 41.69 18.90 24.04
CA ARG A 98 40.57 18.99 23.09
C ARG A 98 40.87 18.26 21.78
N HIS A 99 42.09 18.35 21.26
CA HIS A 99 42.47 17.65 20.02
C HIS A 99 42.31 16.14 20.18
N LYS A 100 42.86 15.53 21.25
CA LYS A 100 42.74 14.08 21.48
C LYS A 100 41.28 13.63 21.48
N LEU A 101 40.40 14.33 22.21
CA LEU A 101 38.97 14.02 22.30
C LEU A 101 38.27 14.09 20.93
N PHE A 102 38.62 15.06 20.07
CA PHE A 102 38.01 15.16 18.74
C PHE A 102 38.48 14.04 17.79
N THR A 103 39.76 13.66 17.84
CA THR A 103 40.27 12.51 17.07
C THR A 103 39.63 11.20 17.52
N GLU A 104 39.47 11.02 18.84
CA GLU A 104 38.83 9.87 19.49
C GLU A 104 37.33 9.76 19.14
N ILE A 105 36.61 10.88 19.08
CA ILE A 105 35.22 10.92 18.57
C ILE A 105 35.16 10.62 17.05
N GLY A 106 36.19 11.00 16.29
CA GLY A 106 36.31 10.68 14.86
C GLY A 106 36.50 9.18 14.62
N SER A 107 37.46 8.56 15.29
CA SER A 107 37.73 7.12 15.15
C SER A 107 36.56 6.27 15.64
N LEU A 108 35.92 6.61 16.77
CA LEU A 108 34.74 5.91 17.27
C LEU A 108 33.55 5.94 16.29
N LYS A 109 33.37 7.04 15.55
CA LYS A 109 32.35 7.10 14.47
C LYS A 109 32.71 6.21 13.29
N LEU A 110 33.96 6.23 12.84
CA LEU A 110 34.41 5.40 11.71
C LEU A 110 34.32 3.91 12.07
N ALA A 111 34.76 3.52 13.26
CA ALA A 111 34.62 2.16 13.77
C ALA A 111 33.15 1.70 13.79
N ARG A 112 32.22 2.56 14.24
CA ARG A 112 30.79 2.24 14.26
C ARG A 112 30.15 2.17 12.86
N ILE A 113 30.63 2.98 11.91
CA ILE A 113 30.20 2.86 10.50
C ILE A 113 30.70 1.53 9.93
N ASP A 114 31.94 1.14 10.21
CA ASP A 114 32.54 -0.09 9.71
C ASP A 114 31.94 -1.37 10.34
N GLU A 115 31.63 -1.33 11.64
CA GLU A 115 30.82 -2.33 12.34
C GLU A 115 29.45 -2.50 11.68
N SER A 116 28.74 -1.39 11.39
CA SER A 116 27.47 -1.46 10.68
C SER A 116 27.63 -1.97 9.24
N HIS A 117 28.71 -1.62 8.53
CA HIS A 117 28.95 -2.09 7.18
C HIS A 117 29.22 -3.60 7.13
N LYS A 118 29.94 -4.15 8.13
CA LYS A 118 30.10 -5.61 8.27
C LYS A 118 28.78 -6.30 8.58
N SER A 119 28.02 -5.78 9.55
CA SER A 119 26.74 -6.37 9.94
C SER A 119 25.73 -6.38 8.79
N TYR A 120 25.69 -5.35 7.94
CA TYR A 120 24.79 -5.32 6.78
C TYR A 120 25.36 -6.07 5.56
N SER A 121 26.68 -6.32 5.49
CA SER A 121 27.24 -7.26 4.51
C SER A 121 26.75 -8.66 4.79
N HIS A 122 26.90 -9.19 6.00
CA HIS A 122 26.42 -10.55 6.34
C HIS A 122 24.90 -10.73 6.18
N ILE A 123 24.12 -9.66 6.31
CA ILE A 123 22.69 -9.66 5.97
C ILE A 123 22.49 -9.71 4.45
N LEU A 124 23.27 -8.97 3.65
CA LEU A 124 23.24 -9.01 2.19
C LEU A 124 23.64 -10.39 1.66
N ASP A 125 24.74 -10.95 2.17
CA ASP A 125 25.26 -12.28 1.82
C ASP A 125 24.14 -13.33 2.02
N SER A 126 23.58 -13.40 3.22
CA SER A 126 22.47 -14.31 3.58
C SER A 126 21.16 -14.06 2.80
N ILE A 127 20.91 -12.82 2.35
CA ILE A 127 19.75 -12.51 1.49
C ILE A 127 19.99 -13.03 0.07
N SER A 128 21.20 -12.82 -0.45
CA SER A 128 21.64 -13.28 -1.78
C SER A 128 21.58 -14.80 -1.89
N ASP A 129 22.11 -15.53 -0.91
CA ASP A 129 22.09 -17.01 -0.90
C ASP A 129 20.66 -17.56 -0.99
N SER A 130 19.76 -17.05 -0.14
CA SER A 130 18.35 -17.43 -0.13
C SER A 130 17.59 -16.94 -1.38
N LEU A 131 18.04 -15.86 -2.02
CA LEU A 131 17.47 -15.41 -3.30
C LEU A 131 17.88 -16.34 -4.45
N VAL A 132 19.15 -16.77 -4.49
CA VAL A 132 19.63 -17.77 -5.47
C VAL A 132 18.90 -19.10 -5.29
N GLU A 133 18.70 -19.57 -4.04
CA GLU A 133 17.88 -20.76 -3.75
C GLU A 133 16.45 -20.62 -4.31
N LEU A 134 15.78 -19.48 -4.07
CA LEU A 134 14.43 -19.22 -4.59
C LEU A 134 14.38 -19.09 -6.12
N LEU A 135 15.43 -18.54 -6.75
CA LEU A 135 15.56 -18.50 -8.21
C LEU A 135 15.73 -19.90 -8.80
N THR A 136 16.55 -20.76 -8.19
CA THR A 136 16.74 -22.16 -8.62
C THR A 136 15.44 -22.96 -8.56
N VAL A 137 14.65 -22.81 -7.49
CA VAL A 137 13.34 -23.46 -7.38
C VAL A 137 12.36 -22.94 -8.44
N HIS A 138 12.37 -21.64 -8.72
CA HIS A 138 11.52 -21.06 -9.78
C HIS A 138 11.98 -21.46 -11.19
N TYR A 139 13.30 -21.59 -11.45
CA TYR A 139 13.87 -22.09 -12.69
C TYR A 139 13.34 -23.49 -13.01
N HIS A 140 13.56 -24.47 -12.13
CA HIS A 140 13.11 -25.85 -12.35
C HIS A 140 11.58 -25.98 -12.49
N HIS A 141 10.81 -25.08 -11.88
CA HIS A 141 9.36 -25.03 -12.07
C HIS A 141 8.96 -24.57 -13.48
N VAL A 142 9.62 -23.53 -14.03
CA VAL A 142 9.36 -23.04 -15.39
C VAL A 142 9.90 -24.01 -16.45
N GLU A 143 11.09 -24.57 -16.23
CA GLU A 143 11.68 -25.66 -17.02
C GLU A 143 10.68 -26.82 -17.17
N SER A 144 10.14 -27.33 -16.05
CA SER A 144 9.13 -28.41 -16.05
C SER A 144 7.81 -28.02 -16.76
N ILE A 145 7.40 -26.75 -16.70
CA ILE A 145 6.24 -26.26 -17.47
C ILE A 145 6.55 -26.21 -18.97
N ILE A 146 7.74 -25.78 -19.40
CA ILE A 146 8.15 -25.78 -20.80
C ILE A 146 8.24 -27.22 -21.32
N GLU A 147 8.88 -28.12 -20.56
CA GLU A 147 8.98 -29.55 -20.86
C GLU A 147 7.62 -30.22 -21.13
N SER A 148 6.63 -29.93 -20.29
CA SER A 148 5.29 -30.51 -20.39
C SER A 148 4.38 -29.83 -21.42
N THR A 149 4.56 -28.53 -21.66
CA THR A 149 3.73 -27.76 -22.60
C THR A 149 4.15 -27.95 -24.05
N PHE A 150 5.46 -28.02 -24.35
CA PHE A 150 6.00 -28.05 -25.72
C PHE A 150 6.38 -29.47 -26.20
N THR A 151 5.69 -30.49 -25.69
CA THR A 151 5.86 -31.91 -26.08
C THR A 151 5.59 -32.23 -27.56
N HIS A 152 5.09 -31.27 -28.33
CA HIS A 152 4.79 -31.41 -29.77
C HIS A 152 5.59 -30.43 -30.66
N ASP A 153 6.48 -29.61 -30.08
CA ASP A 153 7.23 -28.55 -30.77
C ASP A 153 8.67 -28.50 -30.21
N PRO A 154 9.55 -29.45 -30.61
CA PRO A 154 10.83 -29.67 -29.95
C PRO A 154 11.85 -28.55 -30.22
N GLU A 155 11.89 -27.99 -31.43
CA GLU A 155 12.79 -26.88 -31.78
C GLU A 155 12.50 -25.66 -30.90
N ARG A 156 11.21 -25.36 -30.69
CA ARG A 156 10.77 -24.27 -29.82
C ARG A 156 10.92 -24.58 -28.34
N LYS A 157 10.81 -25.85 -27.93
CA LYS A 157 11.16 -26.27 -26.56
C LYS A 157 12.64 -25.95 -26.28
N GLU A 158 13.52 -26.30 -27.20
CA GLU A 158 14.98 -26.09 -27.07
C GLU A 158 15.32 -24.59 -27.02
N GLU A 159 14.78 -23.79 -27.95
CA GLU A 159 14.91 -22.31 -27.96
C GLU A 159 14.47 -21.67 -26.63
N LEU A 160 13.36 -22.13 -26.05
CA LEU A 160 12.83 -21.61 -24.79
C LEU A 160 13.62 -22.06 -23.56
N LEU A 161 14.23 -23.25 -23.57
CA LEU A 161 15.07 -23.74 -22.48
C LEU A 161 16.45 -23.05 -22.49
N ASP A 162 17.09 -22.91 -23.66
CA ASP A 162 18.35 -22.15 -23.79
C ASP A 162 18.15 -20.70 -23.31
N SER A 163 17.05 -20.06 -23.72
CA SER A 163 16.68 -18.70 -23.30
C SER A 163 16.43 -18.58 -21.79
N LEU A 164 15.87 -19.63 -21.16
CA LEU A 164 15.62 -19.68 -19.72
C LEU A 164 16.94 -19.89 -18.95
N GLN A 165 17.83 -20.73 -19.46
CA GLN A 165 19.14 -21.02 -18.87
C GLN A 165 20.05 -19.78 -18.93
N GLU A 166 20.15 -19.08 -20.06
CA GLU A 166 20.91 -17.81 -20.15
C GLU A 166 20.37 -16.78 -19.14
N ALA A 167 19.05 -16.60 -19.09
CA ALA A 167 18.40 -15.69 -18.13
C ALA A 167 18.59 -16.11 -16.66
N TYR A 168 18.71 -17.40 -16.36
CA TYR A 168 18.98 -17.91 -15.02
C TYR A 168 20.44 -17.69 -14.62
N GLU A 169 21.41 -17.97 -15.49
CA GLU A 169 22.84 -17.71 -15.22
C GLU A 169 23.09 -16.21 -14.95
N ASP A 170 22.49 -15.31 -15.76
CA ASP A 170 22.55 -13.85 -15.59
C ASP A 170 21.86 -13.35 -14.30
N LEU A 171 20.96 -14.14 -13.70
CA LEU A 171 20.30 -13.86 -12.41
C LEU A 171 20.99 -14.52 -11.21
N VAL A 172 21.75 -15.60 -11.41
CA VAL A 172 22.57 -16.21 -10.35
C VAL A 172 23.80 -15.34 -10.06
N ASP A 173 24.46 -14.79 -11.08
CA ASP A 173 25.59 -13.88 -10.87
C ASP A 173 25.19 -12.63 -10.08
N GLU A 174 25.94 -12.38 -9.00
CA GLU A 174 25.69 -11.31 -8.03
C GLU A 174 25.77 -9.91 -8.65
N ASN A 175 26.60 -9.71 -9.68
CA ASN A 175 26.79 -8.41 -10.32
C ASN A 175 25.74 -8.18 -11.41
N MET A 176 25.49 -9.17 -12.26
CA MET A 176 24.50 -9.12 -13.33
C MET A 176 23.09 -8.96 -12.74
N ARG A 177 22.70 -9.77 -11.75
CA ARG A 177 21.42 -9.60 -11.02
C ARG A 177 21.24 -8.19 -10.44
N ARG A 178 22.31 -7.59 -9.90
CA ARG A 178 22.25 -6.22 -9.34
C ARG A 178 22.18 -5.14 -10.40
N VAL A 179 22.85 -5.30 -11.53
CA VAL A 179 22.70 -4.43 -12.70
C VAL A 179 21.26 -4.53 -13.24
N TYR A 180 20.72 -5.75 -13.35
CA TYR A 180 19.34 -6.00 -13.76
C TYR A 180 18.35 -5.24 -12.89
N PHE A 181 18.37 -5.46 -11.57
CA PHE A 181 17.40 -4.81 -10.68
C PHE A 181 17.58 -3.30 -10.60
N GLN A 182 18.80 -2.75 -10.66
CA GLN A 182 18.99 -1.29 -10.69
C GLN A 182 18.42 -0.65 -11.96
N GLU A 183 18.62 -1.28 -13.12
CA GLU A 183 18.07 -0.80 -14.40
C GLU A 183 16.56 -1.00 -14.50
N MET A 184 16.04 -2.12 -13.98
CA MET A 184 14.62 -2.37 -13.90
C MET A 184 13.89 -1.46 -12.91
N ILE A 185 14.45 -1.17 -11.73
CA ILE A 185 13.88 -0.20 -10.79
C ILE A 185 13.87 1.21 -11.41
N TYR A 186 14.87 1.56 -12.21
CA TYR A 186 14.86 2.79 -12.98
C TYR A 186 13.70 2.82 -14.00
N ILE A 187 13.47 1.74 -14.75
CA ILE A 187 12.28 1.60 -15.63
C ILE A 187 10.99 1.73 -14.84
N LEU A 188 10.83 1.01 -13.73
CA LEU A 188 9.59 1.08 -12.95
C LEU A 188 9.38 2.45 -12.31
N SER A 189 10.46 3.20 -12.01
CA SER A 189 10.33 4.60 -11.58
C SER A 189 9.78 5.52 -12.67
N ILE A 190 9.81 5.09 -13.94
CA ILE A 190 9.27 5.77 -15.13
C ILE A 190 7.88 5.23 -15.46
N VAL A 191 7.63 3.94 -15.26
CA VAL A 191 6.28 3.36 -15.31
C VAL A 191 5.38 4.07 -14.30
N GLY A 192 4.22 4.54 -14.73
CA GLY A 192 3.30 5.30 -13.89
C GLY A 192 3.62 6.79 -13.75
N LYS A 193 4.66 7.32 -14.40
CA LYS A 193 4.72 8.76 -14.72
C LYS A 193 3.64 9.08 -15.76
N GLU A 194 2.98 10.23 -15.61
CA GLU A 194 2.03 10.72 -16.62
C GLU A 194 2.74 10.86 -17.98
N LEU A 195 2.07 10.39 -19.04
CA LEU A 195 2.49 10.61 -20.43
C LEU A 195 2.58 12.13 -20.72
N PRO A 196 3.52 12.57 -21.58
CA PRO A 196 3.59 13.97 -22.00
C PRO A 196 2.35 14.42 -22.82
N PHE A 197 1.50 13.49 -23.25
CA PHE A 197 0.24 13.75 -23.92
C PHE A 197 -0.93 13.02 -23.23
N SER A 198 -2.09 13.65 -23.22
CA SER A 198 -3.34 13.07 -22.71
C SER A 198 -4.14 12.41 -23.84
N LYS A 199 -5.17 11.63 -23.48
CA LYS A 199 -6.17 11.08 -24.42
C LYS A 199 -6.74 12.18 -25.35
N SER A 200 -7.07 13.34 -24.79
CA SER A 200 -7.63 14.48 -25.55
C SER A 200 -6.64 15.15 -26.51
N HIS A 201 -5.33 14.91 -26.39
CA HIS A 201 -4.36 15.34 -27.40
C HIS A 201 -4.46 14.44 -28.65
N LEU A 202 -4.47 13.12 -28.48
CA LEU A 202 -4.65 12.17 -29.58
C LEU A 202 -6.01 12.33 -30.27
N GLU A 203 -7.09 12.50 -29.51
CA GLU A 203 -8.44 12.78 -30.04
C GLU A 203 -8.54 14.12 -30.80
N SER A 204 -7.52 14.99 -30.71
CA SER A 204 -7.46 16.25 -31.46
C SER A 204 -6.67 16.20 -32.76
N LEU A 205 -6.05 15.05 -33.09
CA LEU A 205 -5.30 14.89 -34.34
C LEU A 205 -6.25 14.56 -35.50
N PRO A 206 -6.17 15.21 -36.69
CA PRO A 206 -7.19 15.07 -37.74
C PRO A 206 -7.52 13.63 -38.16
N TYR A 207 -6.54 12.78 -38.46
CA TYR A 207 -6.80 11.36 -38.77
C TYR A 207 -7.41 10.53 -37.62
N LEU A 208 -7.36 10.99 -36.37
CA LEU A 208 -8.05 10.38 -35.23
C LEU A 208 -9.41 11.03 -34.96
N GLN A 209 -9.58 12.32 -35.29
CA GLN A 209 -10.90 12.96 -35.37
C GLN A 209 -11.79 12.30 -36.42
N GLN A 210 -11.22 11.82 -37.53
CA GLN A 210 -11.93 11.01 -38.52
C GLN A 210 -12.44 9.66 -37.99
N LEU A 211 -12.06 9.21 -36.78
CA LEU A 211 -12.70 8.06 -36.12
C LEU A 211 -14.07 8.41 -35.49
N TYR A 212 -14.33 9.71 -35.29
CA TYR A 212 -15.51 10.25 -34.60
C TYR A 212 -16.40 11.11 -35.51
N LEU A 213 -15.83 11.91 -36.43
CA LEU A 213 -16.55 12.85 -37.29
C LEU A 213 -17.62 12.19 -38.18
N PHE A 214 -17.39 10.96 -38.64
CA PHE A 214 -18.37 10.18 -39.40
C PHE A 214 -19.64 9.78 -38.60
N GLN A 215 -19.76 10.14 -37.32
CA GLN A 215 -21.05 10.07 -36.61
C GLN A 215 -21.97 11.25 -36.96
N GLU A 216 -21.44 12.41 -37.35
CA GLU A 216 -22.27 13.59 -37.61
C GLU A 216 -22.95 13.55 -38.99
N SER A 217 -22.27 13.02 -40.02
CA SER A 217 -22.79 12.91 -41.40
C SER A 217 -23.77 11.75 -41.64
N ILE A 218 -23.91 10.80 -40.70
CA ILE A 218 -24.89 9.70 -40.81
C ILE A 218 -26.30 10.23 -40.49
N PRO A 219 -27.32 9.97 -41.35
CA PRO A 219 -28.71 10.35 -41.10
C PRO A 219 -29.26 9.79 -39.77
N ASP A 220 -30.04 10.60 -39.04
CA ASP A 220 -30.43 10.31 -37.65
C ASP A 220 -31.22 9.00 -37.44
N ALA A 221 -31.86 8.48 -38.49
CA ALA A 221 -32.52 7.18 -38.48
C ALA A 221 -31.55 5.99 -38.26
N LEU A 222 -30.28 6.13 -38.66
CA LEU A 222 -29.24 5.09 -38.52
C LEU A 222 -28.39 5.24 -37.24
N LYS A 223 -28.30 6.46 -36.68
CA LYS A 223 -27.46 6.82 -35.52
C LYS A 223 -27.65 5.89 -34.30
N LYS A 224 -28.89 5.71 -33.85
CA LYS A 224 -29.20 5.14 -32.51
C LYS A 224 -28.58 3.76 -32.23
N ASN A 225 -28.49 2.88 -33.23
CA ASN A 225 -27.91 1.54 -33.07
C ASN A 225 -26.42 1.47 -33.48
N ILE A 226 -25.90 2.52 -34.11
CA ILE A 226 -24.54 2.59 -34.64
C ILE A 226 -23.59 3.28 -33.67
N ASP A 227 -24.08 4.32 -32.98
CA ASP A 227 -23.34 5.21 -32.08
C ASP A 227 -22.48 4.47 -31.04
N LYS A 228 -23.09 3.58 -30.24
CA LYS A 228 -22.40 2.95 -29.10
C LYS A 228 -21.20 2.13 -29.56
N TYR A 229 -21.43 1.10 -30.37
CA TYR A 229 -20.37 0.19 -30.81
C TYR A 229 -19.23 0.92 -31.55
N GLN A 230 -19.54 1.98 -32.30
CA GLN A 230 -18.50 2.78 -32.96
C GLN A 230 -17.69 3.64 -32.00
N ARG A 231 -18.31 4.24 -30.96
CA ARG A 231 -17.57 4.93 -29.88
C ARG A 231 -16.68 3.94 -29.13
N ASP A 232 -17.24 2.80 -28.71
CA ASP A 232 -16.51 1.73 -28.02
C ASP A 232 -15.29 1.27 -28.84
N THR A 233 -15.43 1.14 -30.17
CA THR A 233 -14.33 0.74 -31.07
C THR A 233 -13.31 1.86 -31.30
N ALA A 234 -13.75 3.11 -31.48
CA ALA A 234 -12.85 4.26 -31.66
C ALA A 234 -12.05 4.54 -30.39
N GLU A 235 -12.70 4.45 -29.22
CA GLU A 235 -12.05 4.54 -27.91
C GLU A 235 -11.04 3.40 -27.69
N ALA A 236 -11.38 2.16 -28.06
CA ALA A 236 -10.42 1.05 -28.03
C ALA A 236 -9.20 1.29 -28.94
N ILE A 237 -9.38 1.91 -30.12
CA ILE A 237 -8.26 2.32 -30.99
C ILE A 237 -7.42 3.40 -30.31
N VAL A 238 -8.03 4.46 -29.77
CA VAL A 238 -7.30 5.54 -29.07
C VAL A 238 -6.54 5.00 -27.85
N GLN A 239 -7.14 4.08 -27.09
CA GLN A 239 -6.48 3.47 -25.94
C GLN A 239 -5.30 2.56 -26.33
N ALA A 240 -5.43 1.77 -27.41
CA ALA A 240 -4.32 0.99 -27.95
C ALA A 240 -3.20 1.89 -28.52
N LEU A 241 -3.55 3.04 -29.12
CA LEU A 241 -2.57 4.03 -29.56
C LEU A 241 -1.84 4.69 -28.39
N ILE A 242 -2.52 4.98 -27.28
CA ILE A 242 -1.89 5.46 -26.03
C ILE A 242 -0.86 4.42 -25.55
N SER A 243 -1.22 3.14 -25.56
CA SER A 243 -0.33 2.04 -25.18
C SER A 243 0.89 1.92 -26.10
N GLU A 244 0.71 1.86 -27.44
CA GLU A 244 1.81 1.80 -28.41
C GLU A 244 2.79 2.98 -28.26
N GLN A 245 2.27 4.21 -28.11
CA GLN A 245 3.12 5.39 -27.95
C GLN A 245 3.82 5.44 -26.58
N TYR A 246 3.22 4.85 -25.53
CA TYR A 246 3.87 4.71 -24.22
C TYR A 246 5.03 3.72 -24.26
N GLN A 247 4.84 2.54 -24.85
CA GLN A 247 5.92 1.56 -25.02
C GLN A 247 7.03 2.10 -25.94
N LEU A 248 6.67 2.85 -26.99
CA LEU A 248 7.63 3.56 -27.84
C LEU A 248 8.46 4.57 -27.04
N TRP A 249 7.83 5.33 -26.13
CA TRP A 249 8.53 6.31 -25.30
C TRP A 249 9.48 5.65 -24.29
N ILE A 250 9.09 4.53 -23.67
CA ILE A 250 9.96 3.75 -22.79
C ILE A 250 11.14 3.18 -23.59
N PHE A 251 10.90 2.65 -24.79
CA PHE A 251 11.94 2.12 -25.68
C PHE A 251 12.93 3.22 -26.13
N ASP A 252 12.45 4.34 -26.68
CA ASP A 252 13.28 5.50 -27.08
C ASP A 252 14.15 5.95 -25.89
N LEU A 253 13.59 6.02 -24.67
CA LEU A 253 14.30 6.45 -23.47
C LEU A 253 15.40 5.46 -23.05
N LEU A 254 15.13 4.16 -23.11
CA LEU A 254 16.13 3.13 -22.79
C LEU A 254 17.26 3.08 -23.82
N GLN A 255 16.92 3.20 -25.10
CA GLN A 255 17.90 3.26 -26.19
C GLN A 255 18.81 4.50 -26.01
N CYS A 256 18.25 5.65 -25.63
CA CYS A 256 19.03 6.83 -25.26
C CYS A 256 19.87 6.69 -23.98
N LYS A 257 19.48 5.81 -23.03
CA LYS A 257 20.23 5.59 -21.78
C LYS A 257 21.42 4.66 -21.97
N PHE A 258 21.22 3.52 -22.64
CA PHE A 258 22.27 2.51 -22.85
C PHE A 258 23.21 2.88 -24.01
N GLY A 259 22.67 3.48 -25.07
CA GLY A 259 23.42 3.86 -26.26
C GLY A 259 24.11 2.68 -26.95
N GLU A 260 25.17 2.96 -27.71
CA GLU A 260 25.95 1.96 -28.46
C GLU A 260 26.81 1.03 -27.58
N LYS A 261 26.75 1.16 -26.25
CA LYS A 261 27.60 0.42 -25.29
C LYS A 261 26.78 -0.30 -24.22
N ALA A 262 25.58 -0.74 -24.59
CA ALA A 262 24.75 -1.62 -23.80
C ALA A 262 25.48 -2.94 -23.45
N THR A 263 25.35 -3.42 -22.21
CA THR A 263 25.77 -4.78 -21.81
C THR A 263 24.85 -5.84 -22.43
N SER A 264 25.21 -7.15 -22.37
CA SER A 264 24.37 -8.22 -22.96
C SER A 264 22.91 -8.14 -22.46
N MET A 265 22.74 -8.16 -21.14
CA MET A 265 21.48 -7.92 -20.44
C MET A 265 20.74 -6.62 -20.85
N GLN A 266 21.45 -5.52 -21.09
CA GLN A 266 20.81 -4.28 -21.56
C GLN A 266 20.33 -4.38 -23.01
N ASN A 267 21.01 -5.16 -23.85
CA ASN A 267 20.54 -5.48 -25.21
C ASN A 267 19.34 -6.44 -25.16
N MET A 268 19.36 -7.47 -24.32
CA MET A 268 18.23 -8.38 -24.08
C MET A 268 16.98 -7.61 -23.62
N LEU A 269 17.15 -6.66 -22.69
CA LEU A 269 16.10 -5.75 -22.23
C LEU A 269 15.56 -4.83 -23.35
N LEU A 270 16.43 -4.31 -24.23
CA LEU A 270 16.00 -3.55 -25.41
C LEU A 270 15.22 -4.42 -26.41
N GLN A 271 15.69 -5.64 -26.67
CA GLN A 271 15.00 -6.61 -27.55
C GLN A 271 13.60 -6.95 -27.01
N TYR A 272 13.49 -7.23 -25.71
CA TYR A 272 12.20 -7.49 -25.05
C TYR A 272 11.24 -6.28 -25.15
N MET A 273 11.73 -5.06 -24.90
CA MET A 273 10.91 -3.86 -25.05
C MET A 273 10.52 -3.57 -26.51
N ALA A 274 11.38 -3.92 -27.48
CA ALA A 274 11.03 -3.87 -28.90
C ALA A 274 9.96 -4.91 -29.27
N GLU A 275 9.97 -6.09 -28.63
CA GLU A 275 8.97 -7.13 -28.82
C GLU A 275 7.60 -6.75 -28.24
N ILE A 276 7.53 -6.22 -27.01
CA ILE A 276 6.28 -5.62 -26.49
C ILE A 276 5.77 -4.53 -27.45
N LEU A 277 6.65 -3.64 -27.89
CA LEU A 277 6.28 -2.59 -28.84
C LEU A 277 5.78 -3.16 -30.18
N ARG A 278 6.28 -4.32 -30.63
CA ARG A 278 5.79 -5.04 -31.81
C ARG A 278 4.38 -5.59 -31.58
N GLN A 279 4.14 -6.23 -30.44
CA GLN A 279 2.83 -6.79 -30.07
C GLN A 279 1.75 -5.70 -29.96
N GLU A 280 2.01 -4.61 -29.24
CA GLU A 280 1.10 -3.46 -29.17
C GLU A 280 0.82 -2.85 -30.55
N SER A 281 1.84 -2.78 -31.42
CA SER A 281 1.68 -2.30 -32.79
C SER A 281 0.74 -3.19 -33.63
N GLN A 282 0.74 -4.50 -33.40
CA GLN A 282 -0.15 -5.46 -34.05
C GLN A 282 -1.59 -5.39 -33.50
N VAL A 283 -1.76 -5.16 -32.20
CA VAL A 283 -3.09 -4.91 -31.58
C VAL A 283 -3.72 -3.66 -32.18
N VAL A 284 -2.96 -2.57 -32.27
CA VAL A 284 -3.35 -1.31 -32.93
C VAL A 284 -3.73 -1.56 -34.40
N GLU A 285 -2.87 -2.23 -35.18
CA GLU A 285 -3.12 -2.54 -36.59
C GLU A 285 -4.39 -3.39 -36.78
N GLY A 286 -4.59 -4.40 -35.93
CA GLY A 286 -5.77 -5.26 -35.96
C GLY A 286 -7.07 -4.54 -35.60
N LEU A 287 -7.05 -3.63 -34.62
CA LEU A 287 -8.20 -2.80 -34.26
C LEU A 287 -8.56 -1.83 -35.39
N ILE A 288 -7.58 -1.11 -35.92
CA ILE A 288 -7.72 -0.19 -37.06
C ILE A 288 -8.24 -0.96 -38.28
N GLY A 289 -7.61 -2.08 -38.65
CA GLY A 289 -8.04 -2.91 -39.78
C GLY A 289 -9.48 -3.42 -39.65
N ARG A 290 -9.93 -3.80 -38.45
CA ARG A 290 -11.32 -4.19 -38.17
C ARG A 290 -12.29 -3.03 -38.29
N TYR A 291 -11.98 -1.87 -37.72
CA TYR A 291 -12.81 -0.66 -37.78
C TYR A 291 -12.95 -0.16 -39.22
N TYR A 292 -11.82 0.07 -39.90
CA TYR A 292 -11.80 0.60 -41.25
C TYR A 292 -12.46 -0.35 -42.26
N ARG A 293 -12.36 -1.68 -42.10
CA ARG A 293 -13.10 -2.65 -42.94
C ARG A 293 -14.62 -2.53 -42.80
N ARG A 294 -15.14 -2.25 -41.59
CA ARG A 294 -16.58 -2.09 -41.35
C ARG A 294 -17.09 -0.72 -41.82
N MET A 295 -16.28 0.32 -41.61
CA MET A 295 -16.62 1.68 -42.00
C MET A 295 -16.53 1.91 -43.50
N SER A 296 -15.57 1.30 -44.21
CA SER A 296 -15.48 1.43 -45.67
C SER A 296 -16.73 0.90 -46.38
N VAL A 297 -17.40 -0.13 -45.83
CA VAL A 297 -18.71 -0.59 -46.34
C VAL A 297 -19.82 0.42 -46.04
N LYS A 298 -19.78 1.09 -44.89
CA LYS A 298 -20.76 2.14 -44.51
C LYS A 298 -20.54 3.50 -45.17
N LEU A 299 -19.39 3.73 -45.79
CA LEU A 299 -19.01 4.98 -46.47
C LEU A 299 -18.81 4.79 -47.98
N HIS A 300 -19.10 3.60 -48.53
CA HIS A 300 -18.87 3.33 -49.94
C HIS A 300 -19.82 4.15 -50.82
N PRO A 301 -19.32 4.89 -51.84
CA PRO A 301 -20.19 5.73 -52.67
C PRO A 301 -21.30 4.93 -53.38
N ASP A 302 -21.02 3.70 -53.81
CA ASP A 302 -21.99 2.75 -54.40
C ASP A 302 -23.22 2.46 -53.50
N HIS A 303 -23.13 2.70 -52.20
CA HIS A 303 -24.21 2.46 -51.23
C HIS A 303 -24.93 3.73 -50.77
N TYR A 304 -24.30 4.91 -50.86
CA TYR A 304 -24.80 6.14 -50.24
C TYR A 304 -24.80 7.38 -51.15
N GLY A 305 -24.16 7.32 -52.34
CA GLY A 305 -24.06 8.42 -53.29
C GLY A 305 -22.61 8.85 -53.56
N GLU A 306 -22.37 9.45 -54.72
CA GLU A 306 -21.05 9.95 -55.14
C GLU A 306 -20.56 11.13 -54.30
N GLU A 307 -21.48 11.84 -53.63
CA GLU A 307 -21.18 12.84 -52.61
C GLU A 307 -20.28 12.30 -51.48
N PHE A 308 -20.36 11.00 -51.16
CA PHE A 308 -19.51 10.36 -50.14
C PHE A 308 -18.13 9.92 -50.66
N ARG A 309 -17.82 10.08 -51.96
CA ARG A 309 -16.51 9.67 -52.51
C ARG A 309 -15.35 10.43 -51.86
N GLY A 310 -15.50 11.73 -51.62
CA GLY A 310 -14.47 12.55 -50.98
C GLY A 310 -14.16 12.08 -49.55
N ASP A 311 -15.21 11.87 -48.76
CA ASP A 311 -15.18 11.30 -47.41
C ASP A 311 -14.51 9.91 -47.41
N PHE A 312 -14.92 9.02 -48.31
CA PHE A 312 -14.36 7.68 -48.46
C PHE A 312 -12.87 7.69 -48.84
N GLU A 313 -12.46 8.64 -49.69
CA GLU A 313 -11.07 8.83 -50.06
C GLU A 313 -10.22 9.36 -48.89
N GLU A 314 -10.70 10.35 -48.13
CA GLU A 314 -9.98 10.84 -46.94
C GLU A 314 -9.90 9.76 -45.87
N PHE A 315 -10.99 9.02 -45.65
CA PHE A 315 -11.03 7.85 -44.78
C PHE A 315 -10.01 6.78 -45.22
N THR A 316 -9.87 6.53 -46.53
CA THR A 316 -8.88 5.58 -47.06
C THR A 316 -7.43 6.11 -46.93
N LYS A 317 -7.21 7.42 -47.01
CA LYS A 317 -5.89 8.05 -46.76
C LYS A 317 -5.52 7.95 -45.27
N ALA A 318 -6.47 8.23 -44.36
CA ALA A 318 -6.33 8.04 -42.92
C ALA A 318 -6.02 6.59 -42.56
N LYS A 319 -6.77 5.63 -43.13
CA LYS A 319 -6.54 4.18 -42.99
C LYS A 319 -5.08 3.81 -43.27
N ASN A 320 -4.56 4.20 -44.43
CA ASN A 320 -3.25 3.75 -44.89
C ASN A 320 -2.13 4.28 -43.99
N VAL A 321 -2.21 5.56 -43.58
CA VAL A 321 -1.26 6.17 -42.64
C VAL A 321 -1.35 5.57 -41.24
N LEU A 322 -2.55 5.23 -40.77
CA LEU A 322 -2.75 4.66 -39.43
C LEU A 322 -2.51 3.15 -39.36
N ILE A 323 -2.61 2.40 -40.46
CA ILE A 323 -2.23 0.98 -40.52
C ILE A 323 -0.70 0.82 -40.52
N GLU A 324 0.02 1.54 -41.40
CA GLU A 324 1.47 1.38 -41.49
C GLU A 324 2.18 1.92 -40.23
N GLN A 325 2.77 1.02 -39.44
CA GLN A 325 3.43 1.33 -38.17
C GLN A 325 4.43 2.50 -38.27
N LYS A 326 5.21 2.60 -39.35
CA LYS A 326 6.20 3.68 -39.55
C LYS A 326 5.52 5.03 -39.78
N LEU A 327 4.55 5.09 -40.69
CA LEU A 327 3.79 6.32 -40.96
C LEU A 327 2.96 6.75 -39.75
N ARG A 328 2.30 5.81 -39.06
CA ARG A 328 1.54 6.05 -37.82
C ARG A 328 2.41 6.70 -36.75
N LYS A 329 3.55 6.10 -36.41
CA LYS A 329 4.48 6.63 -35.40
C LYS A 329 5.05 8.00 -35.82
N LEU A 330 5.38 8.18 -37.10
CA LEU A 330 5.86 9.46 -37.64
C LEU A 330 4.80 10.57 -37.59
N TYR A 331 3.55 10.25 -37.95
CA TYR A 331 2.41 11.16 -37.94
C TYR A 331 2.09 11.62 -36.51
N ILE A 332 1.89 10.68 -35.58
CA ILE A 332 1.53 10.99 -34.19
C ILE A 332 2.64 11.83 -33.53
N LYS A 333 3.91 11.42 -33.67
CA LYS A 333 5.07 12.15 -33.11
C LYS A 333 5.17 13.58 -33.63
N GLN A 334 4.94 13.81 -34.93
CA GLN A 334 5.01 15.15 -35.52
C GLN A 334 3.78 16.02 -35.20
N MET A 335 2.57 15.46 -35.18
CA MET A 335 1.37 16.25 -34.86
C MET A 335 1.26 16.59 -33.36
N LEU A 336 1.69 15.70 -32.46
CA LEU A 336 1.83 16.03 -31.03
C LEU A 336 2.87 17.14 -30.81
N GLN A 337 4.01 17.10 -31.50
CA GLN A 337 5.00 18.19 -31.44
C GLN A 337 4.44 19.54 -31.92
N VAL A 338 3.59 19.53 -32.98
CA VAL A 338 2.87 20.73 -33.42
C VAL A 338 1.89 21.21 -32.35
N GLN A 339 1.16 20.30 -31.71
CA GLN A 339 0.21 20.61 -30.63
C GLN A 339 0.91 21.21 -29.39
N GLU A 340 2.04 20.64 -28.95
CA GLU A 340 2.89 21.20 -27.89
C GLU A 340 3.37 22.61 -28.25
N SER A 341 3.80 22.85 -29.49
CA SER A 341 4.17 24.19 -29.96
C SER A 341 2.98 25.18 -30.01
N GLY A 342 1.76 24.65 -30.12
CA GLY A 342 0.50 25.38 -30.20
C GLY A 342 0.00 25.98 -28.88
N LEU A 343 0.65 25.68 -27.74
CA LEU A 343 0.30 26.16 -26.39
C LEU A 343 0.24 27.70 -26.26
N PHE A 344 0.78 28.45 -27.20
CA PHE A 344 0.66 29.92 -27.30
C PHE A 344 -0.64 30.42 -27.97
N GLY A 345 -1.69 29.59 -28.03
CA GLY A 345 -3.05 30.02 -28.38
C GLY A 345 -3.43 29.99 -29.87
N MET A 346 -2.55 29.50 -30.76
CA MET A 346 -2.84 29.32 -32.19
C MET A 346 -3.23 27.87 -32.57
N GLY A 347 -3.38 26.98 -31.59
CA GLY A 347 -3.31 25.52 -31.75
C GLY A 347 -4.13 24.90 -32.89
N LYS A 348 -5.46 25.12 -32.94
CA LYS A 348 -6.34 24.36 -33.86
C LYS A 348 -5.99 24.57 -35.34
N ASN A 349 -5.84 25.81 -35.79
CA ASN A 349 -5.53 26.09 -37.20
C ASN A 349 -4.13 25.62 -37.60
N LEU A 350 -3.17 25.67 -36.67
CA LEU A 350 -1.81 25.19 -36.91
C LEU A 350 -1.76 23.67 -37.08
N ILE A 351 -2.56 22.92 -36.33
CA ILE A 351 -2.67 21.46 -36.47
C ILE A 351 -3.21 21.10 -37.87
N VAL A 352 -4.29 21.74 -38.33
CA VAL A 352 -4.87 21.47 -39.67
C VAL A 352 -3.90 21.85 -40.80
N GLN A 353 -3.23 23.00 -40.71
CA GLN A 353 -2.21 23.40 -41.68
C GLN A 353 -1.02 22.42 -41.72
N SER A 354 -0.56 21.98 -40.54
CA SER A 354 0.55 21.02 -40.43
C SER A 354 0.17 19.63 -40.91
N HIS A 355 -1.06 19.20 -40.68
CA HIS A 355 -1.63 17.97 -41.21
C HIS A 355 -1.65 18.00 -42.74
N ASN A 356 -2.21 19.05 -43.36
CA ASN A 356 -2.26 19.17 -44.83
C ASN A 356 -0.86 19.17 -45.45
N ALA A 357 0.11 19.86 -44.82
CA ALA A 357 1.51 19.82 -45.23
C ALA A 357 2.15 18.43 -45.04
N TRP A 358 1.82 17.71 -43.98
CA TRP A 358 2.28 16.34 -43.72
C TRP A 358 1.74 15.36 -44.76
N VAL A 359 0.45 15.42 -45.08
CA VAL A 359 -0.19 14.57 -46.11
C VAL A 359 0.44 14.84 -47.47
N THR A 360 0.58 16.12 -47.85
CA THR A 360 1.23 16.52 -49.12
C THR A 360 2.68 16.00 -49.24
N LYS A 361 3.39 15.84 -48.12
CA LYS A 361 4.78 15.35 -48.10
C LYS A 361 4.90 13.82 -48.08
N ASN A 362 4.05 13.12 -47.32
CA ASN A 362 4.24 11.70 -47.00
C ASN A 362 3.22 10.78 -47.70
N CYS A 363 2.15 11.32 -48.29
CA CYS A 363 1.20 10.59 -49.12
C CYS A 363 1.38 11.03 -50.59
N PRO A 364 2.29 10.40 -51.37
CA PRO A 364 2.42 10.69 -52.79
C PRO A 364 1.09 10.41 -53.50
N ALA A 365 0.66 11.34 -54.37
CA ALA A 365 -0.55 11.15 -55.16
C ALA A 365 -0.40 9.93 -56.09
N VAL A 366 -1.46 9.12 -56.19
CA VAL A 366 -1.47 7.89 -56.99
C VAL A 366 -1.19 8.17 -58.48
N ASP A 367 -1.61 9.33 -58.97
CA ASP A 367 -1.12 9.94 -60.21
C ASP A 367 -0.46 11.30 -59.91
N PRO A 368 0.78 11.55 -60.34
CA PRO A 368 1.30 12.91 -60.41
C PRO A 368 0.58 13.65 -61.56
N PRO A 369 -0.07 14.80 -61.30
CA PRO A 369 -0.77 15.53 -62.36
C PRO A 369 0.22 15.94 -63.46
N LYS A 370 -0.10 15.64 -64.73
CA LYS A 370 0.77 15.88 -65.89
C LYS A 370 1.04 17.38 -66.08
N ALA A 371 2.11 17.85 -65.47
CA ALA A 371 2.38 19.27 -65.26
C ALA A 371 2.92 19.99 -66.51
N ASN A 372 2.01 20.38 -67.41
CA ASN A 372 2.27 21.39 -68.44
C ASN A 372 2.16 22.84 -67.90
N SER A 373 1.89 23.03 -66.61
CA SER A 373 2.15 24.31 -65.93
C SER A 373 3.66 24.56 -65.89
N PRO A 374 4.18 25.68 -66.41
CA PRO A 374 5.61 25.99 -66.31
C PRO A 374 6.04 26.04 -64.84
N LYS A 375 7.27 25.62 -64.54
CA LYS A 375 7.85 25.59 -63.19
C LYS A 375 7.99 27.00 -62.61
N ARG A 376 6.88 27.57 -62.13
CA ARG A 376 6.88 28.63 -61.13
C ARG A 376 7.46 28.04 -59.85
N HIS A 377 8.76 28.20 -59.65
CA HIS A 377 9.33 28.15 -58.30
C HIS A 377 8.49 29.08 -57.41
N PHE A 378 8.13 28.63 -56.22
CA PHE A 378 7.35 29.42 -55.25
C PHE A 378 8.19 30.63 -54.78
N GLN A 379 8.17 31.71 -55.57
CA GLN A 379 8.67 33.00 -55.14
C GLN A 379 7.64 33.59 -54.17
N LEU A 380 7.91 33.43 -52.87
CA LEU A 380 7.31 34.27 -51.84
C LEU A 380 7.85 35.69 -52.03
N GLU A 381 7.13 36.52 -52.79
CA GLU A 381 7.57 37.88 -53.17
C GLU A 381 7.82 38.81 -51.95
N TYR A 382 7.38 38.40 -50.75
CA TYR A 382 7.80 38.96 -49.47
C TYR A 382 9.16 38.40 -49.01
N GLY A 383 10.20 38.63 -49.82
CA GLY A 383 11.58 38.21 -49.52
C GLY A 383 12.13 38.76 -48.20
N PHE A 384 13.20 38.14 -47.68
CA PHE A 384 13.76 38.40 -46.34
C PHE A 384 14.00 39.87 -45.99
N ASN A 385 14.27 40.73 -46.97
CA ASN A 385 14.43 42.19 -46.81
C ASN A 385 13.25 42.85 -46.07
N ASN A 386 12.04 42.26 -46.15
CA ASN A 386 10.82 42.77 -45.49
C ASN A 386 10.55 42.11 -44.12
N GLN A 387 11.36 41.14 -43.69
CA GLN A 387 11.18 40.44 -42.42
C GLN A 387 12.08 41.03 -41.33
N ARG A 388 11.47 41.63 -40.31
CA ARG A 388 12.18 42.13 -39.13
C ARG A 388 12.58 40.97 -38.21
N PRO A 389 13.85 40.84 -37.79
CA PRO A 389 14.26 39.78 -36.87
C PRO A 389 13.54 39.92 -35.53
N LYS A 390 13.00 38.80 -35.03
CA LYS A 390 12.23 38.76 -33.78
C LYS A 390 13.16 38.91 -32.58
N LYS A 391 12.64 39.43 -31.45
CA LYS A 391 13.32 39.45 -30.15
C LYS A 391 14.01 38.10 -29.85
N PRO A 392 15.25 38.08 -29.36
CA PRO A 392 15.93 36.85 -28.97
C PRO A 392 15.26 36.21 -27.75
N LEU A 393 15.24 34.88 -27.71
CA LEU A 393 14.86 34.10 -26.53
C LEU A 393 16.04 34.01 -25.56
N ILE A 394 15.76 34.11 -24.26
CA ILE A 394 16.79 34.08 -23.20
C ILE A 394 16.52 32.88 -22.30
N PHE A 395 17.27 31.78 -22.49
CA PHE A 395 17.12 30.56 -21.70
C PHE A 395 17.95 30.66 -20.40
N ARG A 396 17.26 30.83 -19.27
CA ARG A 396 17.89 30.98 -17.95
C ARG A 396 18.05 29.63 -17.27
N LYS A 397 19.28 29.29 -16.83
CA LYS A 397 19.58 28.06 -16.08
C LYS A 397 19.90 28.45 -14.64
N LYS A 398 18.89 28.36 -13.78
CA LYS A 398 18.85 29.03 -12.47
C LYS A 398 18.89 30.55 -12.63
N ASN A 399 20.07 31.16 -12.57
CA ASN A 399 20.24 32.62 -12.39
C ASN A 399 21.25 33.26 -13.35
N SER A 400 22.05 32.47 -14.07
CA SER A 400 22.72 32.92 -15.30
C SER A 400 21.93 32.46 -16.52
N ILE A 401 22.20 33.09 -17.67
CA ILE A 401 21.69 32.61 -18.96
C ILE A 401 22.57 31.42 -19.38
N SER A 402 21.98 30.28 -19.75
CA SER A 402 22.75 29.19 -20.39
C SER A 402 22.84 29.42 -21.90
N GLU A 403 21.72 29.70 -22.55
CA GLU A 403 21.62 29.84 -24.00
C GLU A 403 20.83 31.09 -24.42
N ILE A 404 21.20 31.67 -25.56
CA ILE A 404 20.34 32.61 -26.31
C ILE A 404 19.76 31.86 -27.51
N GLY A 405 18.44 32.00 -27.73
CA GLY A 405 17.74 31.49 -28.91
C GLY A 405 17.50 32.58 -29.95
N VAL A 406 17.96 32.38 -31.17
CA VAL A 406 17.73 33.27 -32.31
C VAL A 406 16.72 32.64 -33.27
N TYR A 407 15.62 33.35 -33.56
CA TYR A 407 14.58 32.85 -34.45
C TYR A 407 15.02 32.85 -35.92
N SER A 408 14.85 31.71 -36.60
CA SER A 408 14.97 31.63 -38.06
C SER A 408 13.91 32.49 -38.75
N PHE A 409 14.27 33.21 -39.83
CA PHE A 409 13.26 33.77 -40.74
C PHE A 409 12.42 32.66 -41.41
N ARG A 410 11.29 33.04 -42.00
CA ARG A 410 10.41 32.09 -42.71
C ARG A 410 10.41 32.36 -44.22
N PRO A 411 10.42 31.32 -45.08
CA PRO A 411 10.49 29.92 -44.73
C PRO A 411 11.91 29.52 -44.28
N ALA A 412 11.99 28.60 -43.32
CA ALA A 412 13.25 28.29 -42.64
C ALA A 412 14.30 27.65 -43.57
N TYR A 413 13.88 26.85 -44.56
CA TYR A 413 14.80 26.21 -45.51
C TYR A 413 15.55 27.25 -46.36
N GLU A 414 14.88 28.30 -46.83
CA GLU A 414 15.55 29.41 -47.55
C GLU A 414 16.49 30.20 -46.63
N PHE A 415 16.08 30.46 -45.39
CA PHE A 415 16.92 31.14 -44.41
C PHE A 415 18.24 30.37 -44.18
N PHE A 416 18.16 29.07 -43.89
CA PHE A 416 19.34 28.21 -43.75
C PHE A 416 20.16 28.11 -45.05
N SER A 417 19.53 28.13 -46.24
CA SER A 417 20.29 28.16 -47.49
C SER A 417 21.10 29.45 -47.69
N ARG A 418 20.62 30.61 -47.20
CA ARG A 418 21.24 31.93 -47.45
C ARG A 418 22.03 32.52 -46.28
N ILE A 419 21.95 31.97 -45.07
CA ILE A 419 22.63 32.51 -43.89
C ILE A 419 24.16 32.38 -43.99
N GLU A 420 24.88 33.50 -43.85
CA GLU A 420 26.33 33.52 -43.66
C GLU A 420 26.67 33.42 -42.17
N LYS A 421 26.11 34.35 -41.37
CA LYS A 421 26.40 34.46 -39.95
C LYS A 421 25.32 35.24 -39.18
N ILE A 422 25.23 34.98 -37.89
CA ILE A 422 24.37 35.70 -36.94
C ILE A 422 25.25 36.41 -35.93
N ARG A 423 25.00 37.69 -35.65
CA ARG A 423 25.66 38.45 -34.57
C ARG A 423 24.67 38.69 -33.45
N ILE A 424 25.02 38.28 -32.23
CA ILE A 424 24.24 38.48 -31.01
C ILE A 424 25.01 39.46 -30.12
N TYR A 425 24.36 40.55 -29.73
CA TYR A 425 24.91 41.62 -28.91
C TYR A 425 24.34 41.55 -27.50
N VAL A 426 25.19 41.74 -26.49
CA VAL A 426 24.78 41.86 -25.09
C VAL A 426 25.24 43.21 -24.56
N GLU A 427 24.29 44.07 -24.21
CA GLU A 427 24.49 45.45 -23.78
C GLU A 427 24.17 45.60 -22.28
N LYS A 428 24.92 46.44 -21.57
CA LYS A 428 24.64 46.89 -20.19
C LYS A 428 24.80 48.41 -20.13
N ASN A 429 23.82 49.13 -19.59
CA ASN A 429 23.88 50.60 -19.44
C ASN A 429 24.27 51.34 -20.74
N HIS A 430 23.71 50.93 -21.90
CA HIS A 430 24.04 51.46 -23.23
C HIS A 430 25.50 51.27 -23.70
N GLN A 431 26.20 50.28 -23.15
CA GLN A 431 27.51 49.82 -23.60
C GLN A 431 27.43 48.34 -23.99
N ILE A 432 27.91 48.00 -25.19
CA ILE A 432 28.03 46.60 -25.63
C ILE A 432 29.15 45.96 -24.81
N ILE A 433 28.78 44.96 -24.00
CA ILE A 433 29.71 44.21 -23.12
C ILE A 433 30.24 42.98 -23.83
N ASP A 434 29.43 42.38 -24.71
CA ASP A 434 29.79 41.19 -25.48
C ASP A 434 29.16 41.21 -26.88
N THR A 435 29.80 40.51 -27.81
CA THR A 435 29.26 40.22 -29.14
C THR A 435 29.68 38.81 -29.56
N PHE A 436 28.70 37.98 -29.93
CA PHE A 436 28.90 36.60 -30.34
C PHE A 436 28.56 36.44 -31.82
N THR A 437 29.46 35.86 -32.61
CA THR A 437 29.24 35.60 -34.03
C THR A 437 29.12 34.10 -34.27
N LEU A 438 27.95 33.64 -34.71
CA LEU A 438 27.70 32.26 -35.11
C LEU A 438 28.03 32.12 -36.60
N SER A 439 28.93 31.19 -36.95
CA SER A 439 29.22 30.86 -38.36
C SER A 439 28.11 30.00 -38.99
N ARG A 440 28.03 30.01 -40.32
CA ARG A 440 27.16 29.11 -41.11
C ARG A 440 27.27 27.65 -40.63
N ASP A 441 28.48 27.14 -40.40
CA ASP A 441 28.68 25.74 -40.01
C ASP A 441 28.02 25.40 -38.67
N PHE A 442 28.13 26.29 -37.68
CA PHE A 442 27.45 26.12 -36.38
C PHE A 442 25.92 26.17 -36.55
N ILE A 443 25.43 27.10 -37.38
CA ILE A 443 24.00 27.28 -37.66
C ILE A 443 23.42 26.07 -38.40
N MET A 444 24.14 25.56 -39.40
CA MET A 444 23.74 24.39 -40.18
C MET A 444 23.78 23.12 -39.33
N LYS A 445 24.78 22.97 -38.44
CA LYS A 445 24.80 21.86 -37.48
C LYS A 445 23.60 21.90 -36.53
N GLN A 446 23.28 23.06 -35.95
CA GLN A 446 22.06 23.23 -35.14
C GLN A 446 20.78 22.89 -35.91
N ALA A 447 20.73 23.15 -37.22
CA ALA A 447 19.60 22.85 -38.09
C ALA A 447 19.53 21.38 -38.55
N SER A 448 20.64 20.64 -38.53
CA SER A 448 20.69 19.19 -38.82
C SER A 448 20.47 18.33 -37.57
N ASP A 449 20.98 18.76 -36.42
CA ASP A 449 20.83 18.06 -35.12
C ASP A 449 19.35 18.01 -34.65
N GLY A 450 18.46 18.79 -35.29
CA GLY A 450 17.01 18.64 -35.20
C GLY A 450 16.30 19.31 -36.39
N TYR A 451 15.55 18.54 -37.18
CA TYR A 451 14.94 18.97 -38.45
C TYR A 451 14.24 20.34 -38.35
N LEU A 452 14.85 21.36 -38.99
CA LEU A 452 14.29 22.71 -39.15
C LEU A 452 13.86 23.39 -37.84
N GLN A 453 14.69 23.31 -36.78
CA GLN A 453 14.48 24.10 -35.56
C GLN A 453 14.22 25.58 -35.90
N THR A 454 13.13 26.13 -35.37
CA THR A 454 12.74 27.54 -35.58
C THR A 454 13.63 28.54 -34.84
N THR A 455 14.55 28.03 -34.01
CA THR A 455 15.31 28.77 -33.02
C THR A 455 16.69 28.14 -32.89
N ILE A 456 17.72 28.81 -33.39
CA ILE A 456 19.13 28.41 -33.23
C ILE A 456 19.55 28.75 -31.80
N ARG A 457 20.15 27.81 -31.07
CA ARG A 457 20.58 28.04 -29.68
C ARG A 457 22.09 28.22 -29.59
N TYR A 458 22.51 29.30 -28.94
CA TYR A 458 23.91 29.58 -28.68
C TYR A 458 24.21 29.53 -27.17
N PRO A 459 25.05 28.59 -26.69
CA PRO A 459 25.45 28.54 -25.28
C PRO A 459 26.45 29.67 -24.99
N LEU A 460 26.13 30.54 -24.03
CA LEU A 460 26.86 31.79 -23.79
C LEU A 460 28.27 31.61 -23.21
N GLY A 461 28.50 30.52 -22.45
CA GLY A 461 29.81 30.19 -21.86
C GLY A 461 30.34 31.16 -20.78
N LYS A 462 29.66 32.29 -20.54
CA LYS A 462 30.05 33.33 -19.58
C LYS A 462 28.95 33.57 -18.54
N ASP A 463 29.34 33.65 -17.27
CA ASP A 463 28.46 34.14 -16.21
C ASP A 463 28.49 35.67 -16.16
N TYR A 464 27.36 36.31 -16.49
CA TYR A 464 27.18 37.75 -16.33
C TYR A 464 26.97 38.11 -14.85
N GLY A 465 27.70 39.11 -14.35
CA GLY A 465 27.49 39.64 -13.00
C GLY A 465 26.15 40.40 -12.86
N PRO A 466 25.70 40.73 -11.63
CA PRO A 466 24.38 41.32 -11.40
C PRO A 466 24.13 42.65 -12.14
N GLY A 467 22.87 42.90 -12.52
CA GLY A 467 22.41 44.10 -13.21
C GLY A 467 21.40 43.81 -14.33
N VAL A 468 20.88 44.87 -14.96
CA VAL A 468 20.01 44.79 -16.15
C VAL A 468 20.87 44.83 -17.41
N TYR A 469 20.56 43.94 -18.36
CA TYR A 469 21.22 43.79 -19.65
C TYR A 469 20.18 43.73 -20.76
N ASN A 470 20.54 44.14 -21.98
CA ASN A 470 19.72 44.03 -23.18
C ASN A 470 20.39 43.05 -24.16
N VAL A 471 19.61 42.18 -24.81
CA VAL A 471 20.08 41.30 -25.89
C VAL A 471 19.37 41.65 -27.18
N TYR A 472 20.11 41.81 -28.28
CA TYR A 472 19.57 41.91 -29.63
C TYR A 472 20.49 41.17 -30.61
N TRP A 473 20.02 40.94 -31.84
CA TRP A 473 20.79 40.28 -32.88
C TRP A 473 20.49 40.85 -34.27
N ASP A 474 21.43 40.65 -35.18
CA ASP A 474 21.24 40.78 -36.62
C ASP A 474 21.93 39.62 -37.35
N CYS A 475 21.79 39.55 -38.67
CA CYS A 475 22.44 38.52 -39.47
C CYS A 475 22.81 39.02 -40.87
N ASP A 476 23.80 38.35 -41.47
CA ASP A 476 24.20 38.58 -42.85
C ASP A 476 23.71 37.42 -43.74
N LEU A 477 23.00 37.75 -44.81
CA LEU A 477 22.40 36.82 -45.78
C LEU A 477 23.03 36.99 -47.16
N TYR A 478 23.33 35.91 -47.88
CA TYR A 478 23.76 35.97 -49.27
C TYR A 478 22.62 36.41 -50.20
N LYS A 479 22.92 37.28 -51.19
CA LYS A 479 21.91 37.79 -52.16
C LYS A 479 21.39 36.73 -53.14
N GLN A 480 22.17 35.68 -53.38
CA GLN A 480 21.83 34.53 -54.21
C GLN A 480 22.05 33.24 -53.39
N HIS A 481 21.56 32.10 -53.89
CA HIS A 481 21.80 30.81 -53.23
C HIS A 481 23.28 30.43 -53.36
N ALA A 482 23.90 29.96 -52.27
CA ALA A 482 25.31 29.57 -52.27
C ALA A 482 25.59 28.33 -53.14
N ASP A 483 24.56 27.59 -53.52
CA ASP A 483 24.64 26.30 -54.21
C ASP A 483 24.68 26.43 -55.75
N SER A 484 24.55 27.64 -56.31
CA SER A 484 24.81 27.89 -57.74
C SER A 484 26.32 28.01 -57.97
N GLY A 485 26.94 26.94 -58.47
CA GLY A 485 28.39 26.75 -58.58
C GLY A 485 29.15 27.61 -59.62
N GLU A 486 28.80 28.89 -59.76
CA GLU A 486 29.64 29.88 -60.44
C GLU A 486 30.71 30.39 -59.47
N ALA A 487 31.99 30.24 -59.84
CA ALA A 487 33.11 30.47 -58.94
C ALA A 487 33.59 31.94 -58.88
N GLU A 488 34.30 32.26 -57.79
CA GLU A 488 35.22 33.42 -57.63
C GLU A 488 34.64 34.85 -57.67
N SER A 489 33.32 35.05 -57.80
CA SER A 489 32.72 36.34 -57.43
C SER A 489 32.48 36.44 -55.91
N PRO A 490 32.97 37.49 -55.20
CA PRO A 490 32.72 37.64 -53.77
C PRO A 490 31.22 37.87 -53.53
N LEU A 491 30.57 36.87 -52.90
CA LEU A 491 29.13 36.84 -52.65
C LEU A 491 28.68 38.08 -51.90
N LYS A 492 27.94 38.97 -52.59
CA LYS A 492 27.36 40.17 -51.98
C LYS A 492 26.35 39.76 -50.91
N THR A 493 26.62 40.11 -49.67
CA THR A 493 25.71 39.90 -48.54
C THR A 493 24.73 41.06 -48.35
N ILE A 494 23.70 40.84 -47.53
CA ILE A 494 22.78 41.83 -46.96
C ILE A 494 22.77 41.60 -45.45
N THR A 495 23.17 42.63 -44.69
CA THR A 495 22.88 42.71 -43.26
C THR A 495 21.42 43.07 -43.05
N THR A 496 20.70 42.35 -42.19
CA THR A 496 19.32 42.70 -41.82
C THR A 496 19.26 43.89 -40.87
N GLU A 497 18.08 44.49 -40.71
CA GLU A 497 17.82 45.36 -39.54
C GLU A 497 18.11 44.60 -38.23
N GLN A 498 18.40 45.33 -37.14
CA GLN A 498 18.58 44.75 -35.82
C GLN A 498 17.24 44.31 -35.21
N SER A 499 17.25 43.21 -34.45
CA SER A 499 16.07 42.76 -33.70
C SER A 499 15.71 43.78 -32.61
N PRO A 500 14.42 43.95 -32.26
CA PRO A 500 14.08 44.62 -31.01
C PRO A 500 14.75 43.92 -29.83
N PHE A 501 15.28 44.68 -28.88
CA PHE A 501 16.02 44.12 -27.75
C PHE A 501 15.09 43.38 -26.77
N GLU A 502 15.62 42.36 -26.09
CA GLU A 502 15.00 41.70 -24.95
C GLU A 502 15.86 41.91 -23.69
N SER A 503 15.26 42.44 -22.63
CA SER A 503 15.97 42.80 -21.40
C SER A 503 15.95 41.66 -20.39
N PHE A 504 17.10 41.35 -19.79
CA PHE A 504 17.22 40.43 -18.66
C PHE A 504 17.87 41.10 -17.46
N GLU A 505 17.31 40.84 -16.28
CA GLU A 505 17.90 41.22 -15.00
C GLU A 505 18.62 40.00 -14.43
N VAL A 506 19.95 40.08 -14.32
CA VAL A 506 20.72 39.19 -13.45
C VAL A 506 20.59 39.73 -12.04
N ILE A 507 19.75 39.08 -11.25
CA ILE A 507 19.62 39.38 -9.82
C ILE A 507 20.48 38.36 -9.08
N ASP A 508 21.27 38.81 -8.11
CA ASP A 508 21.91 37.89 -7.17
C ASP A 508 20.81 37.03 -6.49
N PRO A 509 20.83 35.70 -6.66
CA PRO A 509 19.79 34.83 -6.15
C PRO A 509 19.85 34.68 -4.63
N GLU A 510 21.04 34.76 -4.03
CA GLU A 510 21.18 34.75 -2.59
C GLU A 510 20.59 36.04 -2.02
N TYR A 511 20.87 37.20 -2.65
CA TYR A 511 20.25 38.48 -2.28
C TYR A 511 18.73 38.46 -2.42
N LYS A 512 18.18 38.03 -3.57
CA LYS A 512 16.71 38.02 -3.79
C LYS A 512 16.00 37.06 -2.83
N ALA A 513 16.56 35.87 -2.62
CA ALA A 513 16.01 34.91 -1.67
C ALA A 513 16.12 35.41 -0.23
N ALA A 514 17.29 35.89 0.19
CA ALA A 514 17.51 36.41 1.54
C ALA A 514 16.62 37.63 1.83
N SER A 515 16.48 38.57 0.88
CA SER A 515 15.69 39.79 1.06
C SER A 515 14.19 39.51 1.18
N GLY A 516 13.66 38.63 0.32
CA GLY A 516 12.28 38.15 0.42
C GLY A 516 12.02 37.37 1.72
N GLN A 517 12.98 36.54 2.14
CA GLN A 517 12.85 35.72 3.36
C GLN A 517 13.13 36.51 4.65
N PHE A 518 13.87 37.62 4.64
CA PHE A 518 14.34 38.33 5.83
C PHE A 518 13.21 38.65 6.81
N LYS A 519 12.10 39.21 6.30
CA LYS A 519 10.92 39.58 7.12
C LYS A 519 10.22 38.33 7.71
N SER A 520 10.19 37.23 6.98
CA SER A 520 9.65 35.94 7.45
C SER A 520 10.54 35.32 8.53
N ILE A 521 11.85 35.30 8.30
CA ILE A 521 12.84 34.80 9.26
C ILE A 521 12.83 35.66 10.53
N GLU A 522 12.79 36.99 10.44
CA GLU A 522 12.67 37.86 11.62
C GLU A 522 11.37 37.61 12.39
N SER A 523 10.24 37.45 11.69
CA SER A 523 8.96 37.09 12.32
C SER A 523 9.04 35.75 13.06
N SER A 524 9.67 34.74 12.45
CA SER A 524 9.89 33.41 13.06
C SER A 524 10.85 33.46 14.26
N CYS A 525 11.89 34.30 14.21
CA CYS A 525 12.75 34.62 15.35
C CYS A 525 11.95 35.31 16.48
N ARG A 526 11.04 36.23 16.15
CA ARG A 526 10.23 36.97 17.12
C ARG A 526 9.19 36.07 17.80
N ALA A 527 8.60 35.14 17.05
CA ALA A 527 7.74 34.09 17.58
C ALA A 527 8.52 33.19 18.56
N ALA A 528 9.69 32.68 18.15
CA ALA A 528 10.52 31.80 18.98
C ALA A 528 11.04 32.51 20.26
N LEU A 529 11.40 33.80 20.17
CA LEU A 529 11.74 34.64 21.34
C LEU A 529 10.58 34.70 22.33
N ASN A 530 9.38 35.02 21.85
CA ASN A 530 8.17 35.07 22.69
C ASN A 530 7.82 33.70 23.29
N GLU A 531 7.98 32.61 22.53
CA GLU A 531 7.77 31.23 22.97
C GLU A 531 8.72 30.88 24.14
N LEU A 532 10.03 31.10 23.95
CA LEU A 532 11.06 30.85 24.97
C LEU A 532 10.88 31.73 26.22
N THR A 533 10.58 33.02 26.07
CA THR A 533 10.37 33.93 27.20
C THR A 533 9.10 33.59 27.99
N LYS A 534 8.00 33.24 27.30
CA LYS A 534 6.73 32.82 27.94
C LYS A 534 6.91 31.51 28.70
N THR A 535 7.66 30.56 28.14
CA THR A 535 7.91 29.26 28.78
C THR A 535 8.88 29.37 29.95
N LEU A 536 9.90 30.24 29.88
CA LEU A 536 10.82 30.48 31.00
C LEU A 536 10.08 31.09 32.20
N LYS A 537 9.26 32.12 31.96
CA LYS A 537 8.40 32.75 33.00
C LYS A 537 7.34 31.81 33.59
N LYS A 538 6.98 30.73 32.90
CA LYS A 538 6.00 29.73 33.36
C LYS A 538 6.59 28.59 34.19
N ASN A 539 7.91 28.38 34.16
CA ASN A 539 8.56 27.26 34.85
C ASN A 539 9.74 27.73 35.73
N PRO A 540 9.53 28.67 36.68
CA PRO A 540 10.61 29.15 37.56
C PRO A 540 11.11 28.07 38.53
N SER A 541 10.23 27.20 39.02
CA SER A 541 10.56 26.05 39.88
C SER A 541 10.56 24.75 39.06
N LEU A 542 11.76 24.33 38.63
CA LEU A 542 11.99 23.00 38.04
C LEU A 542 12.21 21.90 39.11
N SER A 543 12.33 22.28 40.38
CA SER A 543 12.57 21.41 41.55
C SER A 543 11.50 20.34 41.75
N ASP A 544 10.22 20.72 41.65
CA ASP A 544 9.13 19.98 42.28
C ASP A 544 8.41 19.06 41.27
N ALA A 545 9.19 18.29 40.51
CA ALA A 545 8.72 17.48 39.38
C ALA A 545 8.72 15.97 39.70
N ASP A 546 7.84 15.52 40.61
CA ASP A 546 7.79 14.18 41.20
C ASP A 546 7.64 12.98 40.22
N THR A 547 7.47 13.21 38.91
CA THR A 547 7.28 12.13 37.92
C THR A 547 8.32 12.15 36.80
N LEU A 548 8.99 11.01 36.65
CA LEU A 548 10.07 10.77 35.69
C LEU A 548 9.66 11.08 34.24
N ASP A 549 8.43 10.67 33.87
CA ASP A 549 7.90 10.87 32.52
C ASP A 549 7.54 12.34 32.23
N ALA A 550 7.24 13.14 33.25
CA ALA A 550 7.05 14.58 33.09
C ALA A 550 8.38 15.26 32.77
N ALA A 551 9.48 14.88 33.45
CA ALA A 551 10.81 15.38 33.12
C ALA A 551 11.24 14.98 31.69
N ILE A 552 10.99 13.72 31.28
CA ILE A 552 11.27 13.24 29.92
C ILE A 552 10.49 14.02 28.86
N LYS A 553 9.17 14.20 29.03
CA LYS A 553 8.32 14.94 28.08
C LYS A 553 8.69 16.43 28.02
N ARG A 554 9.01 17.06 29.17
CA ARG A 554 9.49 18.46 29.24
C ARG A 554 10.83 18.63 28.52
N TYR A 555 11.78 17.72 28.72
CA TYR A 555 13.11 17.80 28.08
C TYR A 555 13.02 17.81 26.56
N GLY A 556 12.27 16.88 25.95
CA GLY A 556 12.11 16.81 24.50
C GLY A 556 11.54 18.09 23.90
N HIS A 557 10.46 18.62 24.50
CA HIS A 557 9.82 19.85 24.06
C HIS A 557 10.75 21.08 24.17
N PHE A 558 11.41 21.27 25.32
CA PHE A 558 12.32 22.40 25.51
C PHE A 558 13.58 22.30 24.63
N HIS A 559 14.10 21.09 24.40
CA HIS A 559 15.20 20.86 23.47
C HIS A 559 14.81 21.25 22.05
N GLU A 560 13.64 20.82 21.58
CA GLU A 560 13.13 21.14 20.26
C GLU A 560 12.96 22.66 20.07
N MET A 561 12.34 23.35 21.04
CA MET A 561 12.21 24.81 21.04
C MET A 561 13.57 25.52 20.89
N VAL A 562 14.57 25.11 21.65
CA VAL A 562 15.93 25.71 21.64
C VAL A 562 16.68 25.40 20.35
N VAL A 563 16.48 24.22 19.75
CA VAL A 563 17.04 23.87 18.44
C VAL A 563 16.35 24.67 17.32
N ARG A 564 15.02 24.79 17.35
CA ARG A 564 14.19 25.57 16.41
C ARG A 564 14.59 27.04 16.42
N ALA A 565 14.60 27.66 17.60
CA ALA A 565 15.06 29.03 17.82
C ALA A 565 16.54 29.22 17.41
N GLY A 566 17.41 28.25 17.72
CA GLY A 566 18.82 28.26 17.32
C GLY A 566 19.04 28.12 15.81
N LYS A 567 18.14 27.44 15.08
CA LYS A 567 18.10 27.42 13.60
C LYS A 567 17.68 28.79 13.08
N ASN A 568 16.57 29.33 13.57
CA ASN A 568 16.04 30.64 13.16
C ASN A 568 17.08 31.75 13.34
N LEU A 569 17.77 31.81 14.48
CA LEU A 569 18.84 32.78 14.74
C LEU A 569 20.02 32.66 13.74
N ARG A 570 20.39 31.44 13.32
CA ARG A 570 21.44 31.25 12.29
C ARG A 570 20.96 31.72 10.91
N SER A 571 19.72 31.42 10.53
CA SER A 571 19.12 31.92 9.29
C SER A 571 19.04 33.44 9.28
N LEU A 572 18.69 34.06 10.41
CA LEU A 572 18.67 35.53 10.56
C LEU A 572 20.09 36.10 10.41
N LYS A 573 21.11 35.54 11.09
CA LYS A 573 22.52 35.98 10.95
C LYS A 573 23.15 35.67 9.58
N TRP A 574 22.50 34.88 8.72
CA TRP A 574 22.85 34.77 7.31
C TRP A 574 22.16 35.86 6.49
N ALA A 575 20.83 35.99 6.60
CA ALA A 575 20.07 37.01 5.86
C ALA A 575 20.50 38.45 6.19
N MET A 576 20.86 38.75 7.45
CA MET A 576 21.44 40.05 7.84
C MET A 576 22.73 40.37 7.09
N ARG A 577 23.59 39.38 6.82
CA ARG A 577 24.87 39.56 6.11
C ARG A 577 24.71 39.62 4.60
N VAL A 578 23.73 38.91 4.04
CA VAL A 578 23.47 38.90 2.59
C VAL A 578 22.68 40.14 2.16
N CYS A 579 21.78 40.65 3.00
CA CYS A 579 20.95 41.81 2.68
C CYS A 579 21.53 43.16 3.17
N GLU A 580 22.61 43.12 3.97
CA GLU A 580 23.13 44.28 4.72
C GLU A 580 22.07 44.97 5.62
N LEU A 581 21.20 44.15 6.25
CA LEU A 581 20.08 44.61 7.09
C LEU A 581 20.23 44.18 8.55
N ASP A 582 20.09 45.13 9.47
CA ASP A 582 20.05 44.86 10.91
C ASP A 582 18.68 44.38 11.42
N SER A 583 18.67 43.48 12.41
CA SER A 583 17.45 43.03 13.10
C SER A 583 17.53 43.21 14.60
N LYS A 584 16.54 43.92 15.15
CA LYS A 584 16.36 44.17 16.60
C LYS A 584 15.98 42.91 17.39
N VAL A 585 15.67 41.80 16.72
CA VAL A 585 15.31 40.51 17.36
C VAL A 585 16.54 39.63 17.61
N CYS A 586 17.63 39.87 16.88
CA CYS A 586 18.80 39.01 16.83
C CYS A 586 19.46 38.77 18.20
N GLU A 587 19.85 39.84 18.90
CA GLU A 587 20.58 39.71 20.16
C GLU A 587 19.67 39.29 21.35
N PRO A 588 18.43 39.80 21.52
CA PRO A 588 17.51 39.25 22.52
C PRO A 588 17.23 37.76 22.36
N LEU A 589 17.15 37.24 21.12
CA LEU A 589 16.99 35.81 20.86
C LEU A 589 18.27 35.00 21.16
N LYS A 590 19.45 35.58 20.91
CA LYS A 590 20.75 34.99 21.28
C LYS A 590 20.90 34.87 22.80
N ASP A 591 20.49 35.88 23.55
CA ASP A 591 20.69 35.94 25.00
C ASP A 591 19.72 34.98 25.74
N ILE A 592 18.42 34.97 25.39
CA ILE A 592 17.45 34.00 25.93
C ILE A 592 17.84 32.55 25.59
N LEU A 593 18.47 32.31 24.42
CA LEU A 593 19.06 31.01 24.07
C LEU A 593 20.30 30.67 24.90
N GLY A 594 21.03 31.66 25.40
CA GLY A 594 22.13 31.49 26.35
C GLY A 594 21.63 30.97 27.70
N GLU A 595 20.52 31.52 28.20
CA GLU A 595 19.89 31.08 29.45
C GLU A 595 19.27 29.68 29.30
N TRP A 596 18.45 29.46 28.27
CA TRP A 596 17.82 28.16 28.03
C TRP A 596 18.79 27.01 27.85
N ARG A 597 20.00 27.26 27.33
CA ARG A 597 21.07 26.23 27.27
C ARG A 597 21.63 25.85 28.64
N LYS A 598 21.61 26.75 29.63
CA LYS A 598 21.96 26.44 31.02
C LYS A 598 20.89 25.53 31.64
N HIS A 599 19.61 25.89 31.50
CA HIS A 599 18.48 25.07 31.96
C HIS A 599 18.46 23.68 31.30
N LEU A 600 18.68 23.59 29.98
CA LEU A 600 18.77 22.31 29.29
C LEU A 600 19.98 21.47 29.71
N ALA A 601 21.09 22.06 30.14
CA ALA A 601 22.23 21.29 30.66
C ALA A 601 21.87 20.58 31.98
N ILE A 602 21.13 21.26 32.87
CA ILE A 602 20.61 20.69 34.12
C ILE A 602 19.61 19.56 33.81
N LEU A 603 18.60 19.85 33.00
CA LEU A 603 17.61 18.84 32.56
C LEU A 603 18.24 17.65 31.81
N THR A 604 19.37 17.84 31.10
CA THR A 604 20.07 16.72 30.43
C THR A 604 20.67 15.76 31.46
N LEU A 605 21.20 16.26 32.58
CA LEU A 605 21.77 15.45 33.65
C LEU A 605 20.69 14.65 34.40
N GLU A 606 19.56 15.31 34.69
CA GLU A 606 18.36 14.69 35.26
C GLU A 606 17.80 13.62 34.30
N TRP A 607 17.65 13.96 33.02
CA TRP A 607 17.15 13.06 31.98
C TRP A 607 18.07 11.86 31.73
N SER A 608 19.40 12.04 31.73
CA SER A 608 20.32 10.89 31.62
C SER A 608 20.21 9.96 32.83
N SER A 609 20.08 10.53 34.03
CA SER A 609 19.89 9.78 35.26
C SER A 609 18.55 9.02 35.26
N ALA A 610 17.48 9.67 34.76
CA ALA A 610 16.17 9.07 34.55
C ALA A 610 16.22 7.92 33.54
N ARG A 611 16.89 8.11 32.40
CA ARG A 611 17.02 7.09 31.35
C ARG A 611 17.82 5.87 31.81
N VAL A 612 18.82 6.05 32.68
CA VAL A 612 19.55 4.94 33.32
C VAL A 612 18.65 4.17 34.30
N LYS A 613 17.77 4.85 35.05
CA LYS A 613 16.76 4.17 35.89
C LYS A 613 15.74 3.40 35.03
N GLN A 614 15.29 3.99 33.92
CA GLN A 614 14.31 3.37 33.01
C GLN A 614 14.89 2.18 32.25
N SER A 615 16.15 2.25 31.76
CA SER A 615 16.80 1.12 31.10
C SER A 615 17.04 -0.04 32.07
N LYS A 616 17.47 0.23 33.31
CA LYS A 616 17.52 -0.80 34.37
C LYS A 616 16.15 -1.42 34.65
N LYS A 617 15.06 -0.66 34.65
CA LYS A 617 13.69 -1.20 34.78
C LYS A 617 13.31 -2.08 33.58
N LYS A 618 13.65 -1.69 32.34
CA LYS A 618 13.38 -2.52 31.14
C LYS A 618 14.21 -3.81 31.14
N LEU A 619 15.51 -3.74 31.44
CA LEU A 619 16.39 -4.90 31.55
C LEU A 619 15.88 -5.88 32.61
N LEU A 620 15.51 -5.41 33.79
CA LEU A 620 14.87 -6.25 34.83
C LEU A 620 13.55 -6.88 34.36
N SER A 621 12.78 -6.19 33.51
CA SER A 621 11.55 -6.74 32.93
C SER A 621 11.82 -7.81 31.87
N MET A 622 12.86 -7.63 31.06
CA MET A 622 13.32 -8.61 30.07
C MET A 622 13.91 -9.86 30.76
N PHE A 623 14.73 -9.66 31.79
CA PHE A 623 15.28 -10.75 32.60
C PHE A 623 14.18 -11.59 33.25
N LYS A 624 13.15 -10.95 33.82
CA LYS A 624 11.97 -11.66 34.37
C LYS A 624 11.21 -12.44 33.30
N ALA A 625 11.00 -11.87 32.11
CA ALA A 625 10.31 -12.56 31.02
C ALA A 625 11.14 -13.72 30.46
N PHE A 626 12.47 -13.59 30.38
CA PHE A 626 13.39 -14.65 30.01
C PHE A 626 13.35 -15.83 31.00
N VAL A 627 13.43 -15.54 32.31
CA VAL A 627 13.34 -16.59 33.35
C VAL A 627 11.95 -17.24 33.34
N ALA A 628 10.86 -16.47 33.20
CA ALA A 628 9.51 -17.03 33.08
C ALA A 628 9.37 -17.94 31.85
N SER A 629 9.81 -17.50 30.67
CA SER A 629 9.80 -18.30 29.44
C SER A 629 10.68 -19.55 29.49
N ALA A 630 11.67 -19.61 30.39
CA ALA A 630 12.48 -20.80 30.62
C ALA A 630 11.80 -21.76 31.60
N LEU A 631 11.13 -21.25 32.63
CA LEU A 631 10.27 -22.03 33.53
C LEU A 631 9.04 -22.61 32.81
N GLU A 632 8.50 -21.89 31.83
CA GLU A 632 7.37 -22.29 30.98
C GLU A 632 7.78 -23.20 29.80
N SER A 633 9.04 -23.65 29.73
CA SER A 633 9.54 -24.55 28.67
C SER A 633 9.31 -26.03 29.00
N GLU A 634 9.45 -26.91 28.00
CA GLU A 634 9.25 -28.37 28.16
C GLU A 634 10.31 -29.04 29.05
N ASP A 635 11.49 -28.42 29.24
CA ASP A 635 12.56 -28.92 30.13
C ASP A 635 13.29 -27.76 30.85
N PRO A 636 12.70 -27.21 31.92
CA PRO A 636 13.33 -26.16 32.72
C PRO A 636 14.55 -26.68 33.49
N VAL A 637 14.68 -28.00 33.67
CA VAL A 637 15.78 -28.65 34.39
C VAL A 637 17.05 -28.68 33.53
N SER A 638 16.94 -29.00 32.24
CA SER A 638 18.05 -28.87 31.28
C SER A 638 18.49 -27.42 31.12
N TRP A 639 17.56 -26.46 31.03
CA TRP A 639 17.92 -25.05 31.05
C TRP A 639 18.70 -24.67 32.32
N MET A 640 18.28 -25.15 33.50
CA MET A 640 19.00 -24.94 34.76
C MET A 640 20.38 -25.63 34.82
N LYS A 641 20.63 -26.68 34.04
CA LYS A 641 21.97 -27.28 33.88
C LYS A 641 22.87 -26.44 32.99
N CYS A 642 22.34 -25.89 31.89
CA CYS A 642 23.14 -25.26 30.85
C CYS A 642 23.28 -23.74 30.96
N VAL A 643 22.37 -23.02 31.63
CA VAL A 643 22.39 -21.55 31.69
C VAL A 643 23.68 -21.03 32.34
N SER A 644 24.39 -20.12 31.68
CA SER A 644 25.64 -19.53 32.18
C SER A 644 25.43 -18.19 32.88
N ALA A 645 26.43 -17.71 33.63
CA ALA A 645 26.40 -16.37 34.21
C ALA A 645 26.32 -15.28 33.12
N ASP A 646 26.97 -15.48 31.97
CA ASP A 646 26.96 -14.54 30.85
C ASP A 646 25.59 -14.48 30.16
N ASP A 647 24.83 -15.58 30.12
CA ASP A 647 23.44 -15.56 29.62
C ASP A 647 22.53 -14.72 30.51
N LEU A 648 22.68 -14.83 31.84
CA LEU A 648 21.92 -13.99 32.78
C LEU A 648 22.24 -12.50 32.58
N VAL A 649 23.51 -12.15 32.36
CA VAL A 649 23.97 -10.78 32.05
C VAL A 649 23.43 -10.29 30.69
N LYS A 650 23.51 -11.12 29.65
CA LYS A 650 22.98 -10.88 28.30
C LYS A 650 21.48 -10.58 28.31
N HIS A 651 20.71 -11.24 29.18
CA HIS A 651 19.28 -11.00 29.37
C HIS A 651 18.94 -9.93 30.42
N GLY A 652 19.95 -9.27 31.02
CA GLY A 652 19.78 -8.06 31.83
C GLY A 652 19.63 -8.27 33.34
N GLY A 653 20.10 -9.41 33.87
CA GLY A 653 20.18 -9.72 35.29
C GLY A 653 21.53 -10.30 35.69
N ASP A 654 21.54 -11.08 36.76
CA ASP A 654 22.71 -11.77 37.33
C ASP A 654 22.24 -12.98 38.16
N SER A 655 23.15 -13.84 38.62
CA SER A 655 22.79 -15.05 39.38
C SER A 655 22.19 -14.76 40.76
N ASN A 656 22.60 -13.67 41.42
CA ASN A 656 21.96 -13.22 42.65
C ASN A 656 20.51 -12.77 42.39
N ARG A 657 20.25 -12.15 41.24
CA ARG A 657 18.91 -11.75 40.83
C ARG A 657 18.03 -12.94 40.43
N LEU A 658 18.63 -14.01 39.89
CA LEU A 658 17.96 -15.29 39.66
C LEU A 658 17.57 -15.95 41.00
N TYR A 659 18.51 -16.03 41.94
CA TYR A 659 18.26 -16.51 43.31
C TYR A 659 17.13 -15.73 44.01
N GLN A 660 17.10 -14.40 43.87
CA GLN A 660 16.01 -13.57 44.40
C GLN A 660 14.64 -13.86 43.75
N LEU A 661 14.57 -14.39 42.52
CA LEU A 661 13.28 -14.82 41.95
C LEU A 661 12.78 -16.11 42.59
N TYR A 662 13.68 -17.04 42.93
CA TYR A 662 13.33 -18.32 43.56
C TYR A 662 13.04 -18.22 45.07
N ILE A 663 13.64 -17.25 45.77
CA ILE A 663 13.50 -17.08 47.23
C ILE A 663 12.66 -15.84 47.62
N GLU A 664 12.89 -14.67 47.03
CA GLU A 664 12.17 -13.41 47.37
C GLU A 664 10.89 -13.19 46.52
N GLY A 665 10.49 -14.18 45.71
CA GLY A 665 9.30 -14.11 44.87
C GLY A 665 8.04 -13.83 45.69
N LYS A 666 7.53 -12.59 45.64
CA LYS A 666 6.26 -12.21 46.29
C LYS A 666 5.04 -13.01 45.81
N ALA A 667 5.17 -13.72 44.69
CA ALA A 667 4.25 -14.79 44.35
C ALA A 667 4.63 -16.05 45.14
N GLN A 668 3.80 -16.45 46.10
CA GLN A 668 3.77 -17.82 46.65
C GLN A 668 3.36 -18.88 45.60
N PHE A 669 3.31 -18.48 44.33
CA PHE A 669 2.69 -19.14 43.17
C PHE A 669 3.55 -19.04 41.90
N LEU A 670 4.83 -18.66 42.03
CA LEU A 670 5.79 -19.06 41.01
C LEU A 670 5.97 -20.56 41.16
N LEU A 671 5.28 -21.32 40.30
CA LEU A 671 5.44 -22.76 40.15
C LEU A 671 6.87 -22.97 39.62
N VAL A 672 7.74 -23.38 40.52
CA VAL A 672 9.13 -23.74 40.24
C VAL A 672 9.28 -25.12 40.84
N ASP A 673 9.21 -26.12 39.96
CA ASP A 673 9.14 -27.53 40.32
C ASP A 673 10.32 -27.96 41.20
N SER A 674 10.11 -28.97 42.05
CA SER A 674 11.14 -29.53 42.92
C SER A 674 12.47 -29.75 42.18
N ASP A 675 12.41 -30.36 41.01
CA ASP A 675 13.59 -30.85 40.32
C ASP A 675 14.45 -29.72 39.75
N MET A 676 13.82 -28.59 39.38
CA MET A 676 14.56 -27.41 38.96
C MET A 676 15.22 -26.70 40.15
N LEU A 677 14.57 -26.67 41.34
CA LEU A 677 15.20 -26.15 42.57
C LEU A 677 16.35 -27.04 43.07
N LEU A 678 16.18 -28.36 42.97
CA LEU A 678 17.23 -29.33 43.28
C LEU A 678 18.44 -29.14 42.37
N GLU A 679 18.23 -28.97 41.06
CA GLU A 679 19.31 -28.72 40.11
C GLU A 679 19.96 -27.35 40.33
N ALA A 680 19.17 -26.30 40.58
CA ALA A 680 19.67 -24.99 40.95
C ALA A 680 20.55 -25.03 42.22
N SER A 681 20.23 -25.85 43.22
CA SER A 681 21.09 -25.97 44.42
C SER A 681 22.49 -26.53 44.11
N LYS A 682 22.64 -27.32 43.03
CA LYS A 682 23.92 -27.92 42.61
C LYS A 682 24.83 -26.93 41.86
N ARG A 683 24.27 -25.86 41.29
CA ARG A 683 24.97 -24.83 40.49
C ARG A 683 25.82 -23.89 41.36
N THR A 684 26.88 -24.41 41.96
CA THR A 684 27.85 -23.67 42.78
C THR A 684 28.70 -22.66 41.99
N ASP A 685 28.64 -22.71 40.67
CA ASP A 685 29.21 -21.74 39.74
C ASP A 685 28.33 -20.48 39.57
N LEU A 686 27.01 -20.61 39.72
CA LEU A 686 26.05 -19.50 39.72
C LEU A 686 25.79 -18.97 41.14
N PHE A 687 25.61 -19.87 42.10
CA PHE A 687 25.13 -19.54 43.45
C PHE A 687 26.20 -19.81 44.50
N SER A 688 26.33 -18.90 45.48
CA SER A 688 27.21 -19.15 46.63
C SER A 688 26.70 -20.33 47.47
N ILE A 689 27.59 -21.01 48.20
CA ILE A 689 27.26 -22.18 49.04
C ILE A 689 26.05 -21.91 49.96
N LYS A 690 25.92 -20.69 50.52
CA LYS A 690 24.77 -20.31 51.34
C LYS A 690 23.45 -20.27 50.56
N GLN A 691 23.49 -19.78 49.32
CA GLN A 691 22.34 -19.74 48.42
C GLN A 691 21.96 -21.15 47.94
N SER A 692 22.93 -22.00 47.62
CA SER A 692 22.72 -23.43 47.35
C SER A 692 22.02 -24.15 48.50
N THR A 693 22.46 -23.94 49.75
CA THR A 693 21.83 -24.53 50.94
C THR A 693 20.37 -24.06 51.11
N GLU A 694 20.08 -22.78 50.89
CA GLU A 694 18.70 -22.27 51.00
C GLU A 694 17.82 -22.70 49.82
N LEU A 695 18.36 -22.85 48.61
CA LEU A 695 17.67 -23.46 47.47
C LEU A 695 17.33 -24.94 47.74
N MET A 696 18.25 -25.70 48.35
CA MET A 696 17.99 -27.08 48.78
C MET A 696 16.90 -27.14 49.87
N ARG A 697 16.94 -26.23 50.84
CA ARG A 697 15.88 -26.06 51.85
C ARG A 697 14.53 -25.72 51.21
N ARG A 698 14.53 -24.90 50.15
CA ARG A 698 13.33 -24.51 49.40
C ARG A 698 12.76 -25.69 48.60
N TYR A 699 13.61 -26.46 47.92
CA TYR A 699 13.27 -27.73 47.27
C TYR A 699 12.55 -28.68 48.23
N GLU A 700 13.10 -28.90 49.43
CA GLU A 700 12.47 -29.75 50.45
C GLU A 700 11.07 -29.29 50.89
N ILE A 701 10.78 -27.99 50.81
CA ILE A 701 9.47 -27.42 51.16
C ILE A 701 8.49 -27.59 50.00
N VAL A 702 8.95 -27.42 48.76
CA VAL A 702 8.16 -27.56 47.52
C VAL A 702 7.78 -29.03 47.30
N LEU A 703 8.74 -29.96 47.41
CA LEU A 703 8.50 -31.41 47.32
C LEU A 703 7.47 -31.93 48.35
N LYS A 704 7.48 -31.36 49.56
CA LYS A 704 6.50 -31.66 50.63
C LYS A 704 5.13 -31.00 50.40
N HIS A 705 5.01 -30.11 49.42
CA HIS A 705 3.76 -29.50 48.97
C HIS A 705 3.20 -30.22 47.73
N GLU A 706 4.02 -30.46 46.70
CA GLU A 706 3.62 -31.20 45.49
C GLU A 706 3.03 -32.56 45.85
N LYS A 707 3.74 -33.36 46.66
CA LYS A 707 3.23 -34.66 47.13
C LYS A 707 1.87 -34.58 47.86
N LYS A 708 1.60 -33.49 48.59
CA LYS A 708 0.29 -33.29 49.25
C LYS A 708 -0.81 -32.93 48.25
N GLU A 709 -0.46 -32.30 47.13
CA GLU A 709 -1.40 -32.00 46.07
C GLU A 709 -1.63 -33.23 45.17
N GLU A 710 -0.62 -34.06 44.91
CA GLU A 710 -0.80 -35.40 44.31
C GLU A 710 -1.77 -36.26 45.15
N GLU A 711 -1.57 -36.33 46.47
CA GLU A 711 -2.45 -37.03 47.40
C GLU A 711 -3.90 -36.48 47.36
N ARG A 712 -4.08 -35.18 47.13
CA ARG A 712 -5.40 -34.53 46.94
C ARG A 712 -6.01 -34.82 45.58
N VAL A 713 -5.23 -34.78 44.49
CA VAL A 713 -5.68 -35.08 43.13
C VAL A 713 -6.13 -36.54 43.05
N ALA A 714 -5.33 -37.48 43.55
CA ALA A 714 -5.70 -38.90 43.63
C ALA A 714 -6.99 -39.12 44.45
N LEU A 715 -7.18 -38.38 45.54
CA LEU A 715 -8.43 -38.42 46.33
C LEU A 715 -9.63 -37.84 45.55
N ALA A 716 -9.42 -36.76 44.80
CA ALA A 716 -10.45 -36.13 43.97
C ALA A 716 -10.84 -36.98 42.76
N GLU A 717 -9.89 -37.65 42.11
CA GLU A 717 -10.16 -38.59 41.02
C GLU A 717 -10.89 -39.85 41.52
N LYS A 718 -10.47 -40.39 42.67
CA LYS A 718 -11.19 -41.49 43.34
C LYS A 718 -12.64 -41.10 43.65
N LYS A 719 -12.88 -39.84 44.05
CA LYS A 719 -14.24 -39.29 44.25
C LYS A 719 -15.01 -39.14 42.93
N LYS A 720 -14.40 -38.60 41.86
CA LYS A 720 -15.02 -38.52 40.51
C LYS A 720 -15.44 -39.91 40.01
N LEU A 721 -14.58 -40.91 40.17
CA LEU A 721 -14.85 -42.29 39.75
C LEU A 721 -15.98 -42.95 40.55
N GLN A 722 -16.12 -42.61 41.84
CA GLN A 722 -17.28 -43.02 42.65
C GLN A 722 -18.57 -42.32 42.20
N GLU A 723 -18.52 -41.01 41.92
CA GLU A 723 -19.68 -40.25 41.43
C GLU A 723 -20.14 -40.75 40.05
N GLN A 724 -19.21 -41.04 39.14
CA GLN A 724 -19.51 -41.59 37.82
C GLN A 724 -20.26 -42.93 37.93
N LYS A 725 -19.77 -43.87 38.75
CA LYS A 725 -20.44 -45.17 38.97
C LYS A 725 -21.85 -45.01 39.56
N LEU A 726 -22.06 -44.02 40.42
CA LEU A 726 -23.37 -43.72 40.99
C LEU A 726 -24.32 -43.07 39.96
N ARG A 727 -23.80 -42.24 39.04
CA ARG A 727 -24.57 -41.74 37.88
C ARG A 727 -24.95 -42.88 36.92
N GLU A 728 -24.04 -43.80 36.64
CA GLU A 728 -24.29 -44.99 35.81
C GLU A 728 -25.37 -45.90 36.41
N GLN A 729 -25.34 -46.13 37.74
CA GLN A 729 -26.41 -46.83 38.46
C GLN A 729 -27.76 -46.13 38.34
N MET A 730 -27.84 -44.81 38.54
CA MET A 730 -29.09 -44.05 38.35
C MET A 730 -29.62 -44.05 36.91
N ILE A 731 -28.77 -44.25 35.91
CA ILE A 731 -29.21 -44.39 34.51
C ILE A 731 -29.86 -45.76 34.30
N LEU A 732 -29.22 -46.84 34.78
CA LEU A 732 -29.77 -48.20 34.71
C LEU A 732 -31.09 -48.34 35.48
N GLU A 733 -31.19 -47.73 36.67
CA GLU A 733 -32.43 -47.69 37.46
C GLU A 733 -33.56 -46.97 36.74
N LYS A 734 -33.26 -45.86 36.03
CA LYS A 734 -34.24 -45.15 35.19
C LYS A 734 -34.63 -45.91 33.93
N GLU A 735 -33.70 -46.59 33.25
CA GLU A 735 -34.02 -47.46 32.11
C GLU A 735 -34.92 -48.63 32.57
N ARG A 736 -34.64 -49.22 33.73
CA ARG A 736 -35.49 -50.25 34.35
C ARG A 736 -36.88 -49.73 34.69
N ALA A 737 -37.00 -48.63 35.45
CA ALA A 737 -38.30 -48.07 35.85
C ALA A 737 -39.13 -47.62 34.62
N ARG A 738 -38.48 -47.16 33.55
CA ARG A 738 -39.12 -46.88 32.26
C ARG A 738 -39.64 -48.16 31.60
N ILE A 739 -38.88 -49.24 31.58
CA ILE A 739 -39.34 -50.53 31.03
C ILE A 739 -40.53 -51.05 31.83
N GLU A 740 -40.43 -51.04 33.17
CA GLU A 740 -41.47 -51.50 34.09
C GLU A 740 -42.78 -50.69 33.94
N SER A 741 -42.73 -49.40 33.59
CA SER A 741 -43.96 -48.59 33.37
C SER A 741 -44.74 -48.92 32.09
N TYR A 742 -44.15 -49.65 31.14
CA TYR A 742 -44.88 -50.21 30.00
C TYR A 742 -45.46 -51.60 30.31
N LEU A 743 -44.88 -52.39 31.23
CA LEU A 743 -45.31 -53.77 31.47
C LEU A 743 -46.75 -53.84 31.99
N GLY A 744 -47.57 -54.70 31.38
CA GLY A 744 -49.00 -54.82 31.68
C GLY A 744 -49.88 -53.68 31.13
N ALA A 745 -49.30 -52.58 30.63
CA ALA A 745 -50.06 -51.46 30.11
C ALA A 745 -50.76 -51.79 28.78
N VAL A 746 -51.91 -51.16 28.54
CA VAL A 746 -52.56 -51.16 27.23
C VAL A 746 -51.86 -50.11 26.35
N VAL A 747 -51.39 -50.54 25.19
CA VAL A 747 -50.67 -49.72 24.22
C VAL A 747 -51.38 -49.76 22.86
N LEU A 748 -51.46 -48.60 22.22
CA LEU A 748 -51.81 -48.49 20.80
C LEU A 748 -50.54 -48.71 19.97
N VAL A 749 -50.59 -49.64 19.02
CA VAL A 749 -49.47 -49.89 18.09
C VAL A 749 -49.54 -48.90 16.93
N ASN A 750 -48.41 -48.29 16.58
CA ASN A 750 -48.31 -47.19 15.61
C ASN A 750 -47.00 -47.26 14.78
N ASN A 751 -46.94 -46.48 13.70
CA ASN A 751 -45.73 -46.19 12.92
C ASN A 751 -45.02 -47.38 12.23
N LEU A 752 -45.64 -48.57 12.17
CA LEU A 752 -45.08 -49.72 11.45
C LEU A 752 -45.13 -49.49 9.92
N LYS A 753 -43.97 -49.62 9.26
CA LYS A 753 -43.80 -49.33 7.82
C LYS A 753 -44.02 -50.55 6.90
N THR A 754 -43.78 -51.77 7.38
CA THR A 754 -44.00 -53.01 6.60
C THR A 754 -45.49 -53.26 6.38
N GLU A 755 -45.89 -53.88 5.27
CA GLU A 755 -47.31 -54.04 4.92
C GLU A 755 -48.09 -54.85 5.98
N LYS A 756 -47.52 -55.97 6.45
CA LYS A 756 -48.08 -56.75 7.58
C LYS A 756 -48.13 -55.93 8.88
N GLY A 757 -47.21 -54.98 9.07
CA GLY A 757 -47.20 -54.08 10.21
C GLY A 757 -48.23 -52.94 10.10
N LYS A 758 -48.49 -52.42 8.89
CA LYS A 758 -49.52 -51.40 8.66
C LYS A 758 -50.91 -51.89 9.09
N ALA A 759 -51.20 -53.19 8.92
CA ALA A 759 -52.44 -53.83 9.39
C ALA A 759 -52.54 -54.00 10.94
N LEU A 760 -51.48 -53.68 11.68
CA LEU A 760 -51.45 -53.64 13.14
C LEU A 760 -51.41 -52.22 13.71
N ASN A 761 -51.13 -51.19 12.88
CA ASN A 761 -51.24 -49.79 13.30
C ASN A 761 -52.70 -49.46 13.68
N GLY A 762 -52.89 -48.74 14.78
CA GLY A 762 -54.20 -48.44 15.33
C GLY A 762 -54.86 -49.60 16.11
N LYS A 763 -54.23 -50.78 16.20
CA LYS A 763 -54.72 -51.85 17.09
C LYS A 763 -54.19 -51.68 18.52
N GLN A 764 -55.05 -52.01 19.48
CA GLN A 764 -54.68 -52.12 20.89
C GLN A 764 -54.01 -53.46 21.17
N ALA A 765 -52.94 -53.42 21.96
CA ALA A 765 -52.27 -54.58 22.52
C ALA A 765 -51.98 -54.35 24.00
N LYS A 766 -51.77 -55.43 24.75
CA LYS A 766 -51.21 -55.39 26.10
C LYS A 766 -49.72 -55.67 26.00
N VAL A 767 -48.88 -54.92 26.72
CA VAL A 767 -47.48 -55.29 26.89
C VAL A 767 -47.40 -56.45 27.89
N ASP A 768 -46.83 -57.58 27.46
CA ASP A 768 -46.65 -58.76 28.31
C ASP A 768 -45.29 -58.73 29.02
N SER A 769 -44.22 -58.61 28.23
CA SER A 769 -42.83 -58.72 28.71
C SER A 769 -41.87 -57.84 27.89
N TYR A 770 -40.64 -57.65 28.36
CA TYR A 770 -39.59 -56.94 27.63
C TYR A 770 -38.40 -57.86 27.37
N ASN A 771 -38.01 -57.97 26.10
CA ASN A 771 -36.85 -58.74 25.69
C ASN A 771 -35.60 -57.85 25.76
N SER A 772 -34.76 -58.08 26.79
CA SER A 772 -33.50 -57.37 27.03
C SER A 772 -32.58 -57.35 25.81
N ASP A 773 -32.40 -58.51 25.20
CA ASP A 773 -31.33 -58.78 24.23
C ASP A 773 -31.61 -58.10 22.89
N LYS A 774 -32.89 -58.00 22.52
CA LYS A 774 -33.38 -57.35 21.30
C LYS A 774 -33.86 -55.92 21.54
N LYS A 775 -33.85 -55.44 22.79
CA LYS A 775 -34.43 -54.16 23.25
C LYS A 775 -35.83 -53.87 22.67
N MET A 776 -36.74 -54.85 22.81
CA MET A 776 -38.11 -54.77 22.29
C MET A 776 -39.12 -55.36 23.27
N PHE A 777 -40.30 -54.76 23.32
CA PHE A 777 -41.45 -55.23 24.09
C PHE A 777 -42.16 -56.37 23.35
N VAL A 778 -42.56 -57.41 24.06
CA VAL A 778 -43.53 -58.41 23.61
C VAL A 778 -44.92 -57.85 23.89
N VAL A 779 -45.75 -57.74 22.86
CA VAL A 779 -47.14 -57.25 22.98
C VAL A 779 -48.13 -58.27 22.43
N GLU A 780 -49.26 -58.43 23.10
CA GLU A 780 -50.35 -59.36 22.80
C GLU A 780 -51.60 -58.59 22.37
N PHE A 781 -52.17 -58.90 21.19
CA PHE A 781 -53.28 -58.13 20.62
C PHE A 781 -54.67 -58.63 21.07
N PHE A 782 -55.50 -57.72 21.61
CA PHE A 782 -56.83 -58.04 22.17
C PHE A 782 -57.87 -58.61 21.18
N GLN A 783 -57.64 -58.50 19.87
CA GLN A 783 -58.62 -58.85 18.82
C GLN A 783 -58.18 -60.00 17.91
N ASN A 784 -57.03 -60.62 18.19
CA ASN A 784 -56.43 -61.67 17.37
C ASN A 784 -55.92 -62.77 18.31
N ASP A 785 -56.60 -63.92 18.37
CA ASP A 785 -56.35 -65.07 19.26
C ASP A 785 -54.88 -65.25 19.69
N ASN A 786 -54.55 -64.70 20.86
CA ASN A 786 -53.24 -64.71 21.53
C ASN A 786 -52.04 -64.37 20.61
N ALA A 787 -52.24 -63.53 19.60
CA ALA A 787 -51.19 -63.15 18.67
C ALA A 787 -50.17 -62.20 19.35
N GLN A 788 -48.96 -62.70 19.56
CA GLN A 788 -47.84 -61.92 20.12
C GLN A 788 -46.92 -61.35 19.04
N ALA A 789 -46.34 -60.17 19.30
CA ALA A 789 -45.33 -59.55 18.44
C ALA A 789 -44.25 -58.79 19.22
N LEU A 790 -43.04 -58.69 18.65
CA LEU A 790 -41.95 -57.85 19.17
C LEU A 790 -42.03 -56.43 18.59
N MET A 791 -42.12 -55.43 19.46
CA MET A 791 -42.26 -54.01 19.10
C MET A 791 -41.18 -53.15 19.75
N LYS A 792 -40.69 -52.15 19.02
CA LYS A 792 -39.84 -51.08 19.56
C LYS A 792 -40.71 -50.06 20.29
N GLU A 793 -40.19 -49.43 21.34
CA GLU A 793 -40.91 -48.43 22.14
C GLU A 793 -41.57 -47.33 21.30
N GLN A 794 -40.85 -46.80 20.30
CA GLN A 794 -41.34 -45.77 19.36
C GLN A 794 -42.57 -46.19 18.51
N ASN A 795 -42.89 -47.48 18.48
CA ASN A 795 -44.05 -48.04 17.79
C ASN A 795 -45.25 -48.24 18.75
N LEU A 796 -45.11 -47.88 20.03
CA LEU A 796 -46.12 -48.08 21.07
C LEU A 796 -46.55 -46.72 21.63
N THR A 797 -47.79 -46.62 22.09
CA THR A 797 -48.32 -45.42 22.75
C THR A 797 -49.24 -45.86 23.89
N ILE A 798 -48.85 -45.61 25.15
CA ILE A 798 -49.64 -46.01 26.32
C ILE A 798 -51.00 -45.31 26.28
N GLN A 799 -52.08 -46.09 26.39
CA GLN A 799 -53.43 -45.57 26.53
C GLN A 799 -53.84 -45.57 28.00
N TYR A 800 -53.69 -44.40 28.62
CA TYR A 800 -54.23 -44.12 29.95
C TYR A 800 -55.74 -44.03 29.88
N TYR A 801 -56.43 -45.12 30.23
CA TYR A 801 -57.87 -45.11 30.48
C TYR A 801 -58.16 -44.31 31.74
N TYR A 802 -58.31 -43.00 31.59
CA TYR A 802 -58.96 -42.16 32.59
C TYR A 802 -60.44 -42.55 32.66
N SER A 803 -60.78 -43.46 33.57
CA SER A 803 -62.14 -43.61 34.05
C SER A 803 -62.55 -42.29 34.70
N GLU A 804 -63.44 -41.52 34.06
CA GLU A 804 -63.93 -40.26 34.63
C GLU A 804 -64.54 -40.55 36.02
N PRO A 805 -64.12 -39.85 37.08
CA PRO A 805 -64.69 -40.04 38.40
C PRO A 805 -66.15 -39.60 38.36
N THR A 806 -67.06 -40.53 38.68
CA THR A 806 -68.49 -40.26 38.78
C THR A 806 -68.75 -39.15 39.78
N LYS A 807 -69.31 -38.04 39.31
CA LYS A 807 -69.78 -36.94 40.16
C LYS A 807 -70.97 -37.41 40.99
N ASP A 808 -70.84 -37.38 42.30
CA ASP A 808 -71.94 -37.20 43.25
C ASP A 808 -71.37 -36.91 44.66
N ALA A 809 -72.23 -36.45 45.57
CA ALA A 809 -71.97 -36.03 46.96
C ALA A 809 -71.19 -34.71 47.17
N GLU A 810 -71.93 -33.71 47.65
CA GLU A 810 -71.40 -32.53 48.38
C GLU A 810 -71.17 -32.88 49.87
N GLU A 811 -70.93 -31.86 50.73
CA GLU A 811 -70.60 -31.89 52.18
C GLU A 811 -69.10 -31.99 52.55
N ASP A 812 -68.57 -31.28 53.57
CA ASP A 812 -68.95 -29.98 54.16
C ASP A 812 -67.78 -29.39 55.00
N VAL A 813 -67.73 -28.05 55.21
CA VAL A 813 -67.12 -27.36 56.40
C VAL A 813 -65.56 -27.47 56.63
N PRO A 814 -64.83 -26.51 57.30
CA PRO A 814 -64.86 -25.04 57.24
C PRO A 814 -63.47 -24.29 57.30
N LYS A 815 -63.49 -22.95 57.09
CA LYS A 815 -62.75 -21.87 57.80
C LYS A 815 -61.21 -21.90 58.11
N GLN A 816 -60.55 -20.81 57.63
CA GLN A 816 -59.58 -19.93 58.36
C GLN A 816 -58.18 -20.54 58.73
N VAL A 817 -57.07 -19.79 58.83
CA VAL A 817 -56.82 -18.53 59.58
C VAL A 817 -55.79 -17.59 58.90
N ASP A 818 -56.10 -16.29 58.95
CA ASP A 818 -55.32 -15.08 58.55
C ASP A 818 -54.34 -14.64 59.69
N PRO A 819 -53.62 -13.48 59.69
CA PRO A 819 -53.22 -12.56 58.61
C PRO A 819 -51.75 -12.06 58.71
N LYS A 820 -51.32 -11.19 57.77
CA LYS A 820 -50.72 -9.83 58.01
C LYS A 820 -49.96 -9.33 56.74
N THR A 821 -50.46 -8.34 55.99
CA THR A 821 -50.31 -6.87 56.15
C THR A 821 -48.85 -6.36 56.14
N LYS A 822 -48.48 -5.24 55.48
CA LYS A 822 -49.30 -4.05 55.10
C LYS A 822 -48.63 -3.17 54.02
N ASN A 823 -49.41 -2.70 53.03
CA ASN A 823 -49.54 -1.34 52.42
C ASN A 823 -48.28 -0.52 52.02
N THR A 824 -48.29 0.45 51.09
CA THR A 824 -49.33 1.46 50.76
C THR A 824 -49.18 2.04 49.33
N THR A 825 -50.26 1.98 48.53
CA THR A 825 -50.99 3.05 47.79
C THR A 825 -50.32 4.43 47.52
N THR A 826 -50.57 5.18 46.42
CA THR A 826 -51.87 5.65 45.83
C THR A 826 -51.87 6.09 44.34
N ARG A 827 -53.03 5.95 43.65
CA ARG A 827 -53.81 6.89 42.75
C ARG A 827 -53.07 8.02 41.95
N LYS A 828 -53.49 8.56 40.78
CA LYS A 828 -54.60 8.49 39.76
C LYS A 828 -54.14 9.42 38.57
N ASP A 829 -54.79 9.80 37.45
CA ASP A 829 -56.05 9.64 36.66
C ASP A 829 -55.78 10.32 35.26
N SER A 830 -56.58 10.31 34.17
CA SER A 830 -57.65 9.46 33.61
C SER A 830 -58.07 9.95 32.19
N LYS A 831 -58.94 9.20 31.48
CA LYS A 831 -59.73 9.56 30.26
C LYS A 831 -59.05 9.61 28.87
N SER A 832 -59.88 9.27 27.88
CA SER A 832 -59.74 9.29 26.41
C SER A 832 -60.91 10.14 25.82
N PRO A 833 -61.34 10.12 24.51
CA PRO A 833 -60.82 9.45 23.30
C PRO A 833 -60.88 10.25 21.95
N ASN A 834 -60.57 9.55 20.83
CA ASN A 834 -61.22 9.59 19.49
C ASN A 834 -60.90 10.60 18.34
N THR A 835 -60.88 10.03 17.10
CA THR A 835 -61.37 10.56 15.77
C THR A 835 -60.62 11.73 15.07
N VAL A 836 -60.54 11.90 13.73
CA VAL A 836 -60.87 11.05 12.54
C VAL A 836 -60.12 11.47 11.24
N VAL A 837 -59.94 10.49 10.35
CA VAL A 837 -59.59 10.33 8.90
C VAL A 837 -59.87 11.49 7.88
N ILE A 838 -59.26 11.35 6.66
CA ILE A 838 -59.48 12.06 5.35
C ILE A 838 -58.69 13.39 5.21
N GLY A 839 -58.10 13.79 4.06
CA GLY A 839 -57.90 13.21 2.71
C GLY A 839 -57.20 14.21 1.74
N PRO A 840 -56.74 13.81 0.52
CA PRO A 840 -55.83 14.62 -0.33
C PRO A 840 -56.47 15.26 -1.59
N HIS A 841 -55.79 16.20 -2.27
CA HIS A 841 -55.55 16.21 -3.75
C HIS A 841 -54.68 17.39 -4.29
N SER A 842 -54.29 17.26 -5.57
CA SER A 842 -53.62 18.17 -6.56
C SER A 842 -54.03 19.66 -6.61
N GLY A 843 -53.33 20.60 -7.29
CA GLY A 843 -52.10 20.54 -8.13
C GLY A 843 -52.04 21.71 -9.17
N LEU A 844 -51.07 21.68 -10.11
CA LEU A 844 -50.93 22.45 -11.38
C LEU A 844 -50.58 23.97 -11.39
N ASP A 845 -49.39 24.25 -11.94
CA ASP A 845 -49.04 25.17 -13.06
C ASP A 845 -49.09 26.73 -12.99
N PRO A 846 -48.35 27.44 -13.91
CA PRO A 846 -47.85 28.82 -13.69
C PRO A 846 -48.22 29.85 -14.79
N ASN A 847 -47.81 31.14 -14.65
CA ASN A 847 -46.96 31.87 -15.65
C ASN A 847 -46.63 33.36 -15.40
N ALA A 848 -45.44 33.76 -15.89
CA ALA A 848 -45.06 34.97 -16.66
C ALA A 848 -45.11 36.45 -16.15
N THR A 849 -44.27 37.27 -16.82
CA THR A 849 -44.39 38.73 -17.13
C THR A 849 -44.29 39.79 -16.00
N GLU A 850 -43.70 41.00 -16.14
CA GLU A 850 -42.82 41.65 -17.16
C GLU A 850 -42.25 43.02 -16.66
N PHE A 851 -41.48 43.77 -17.49
CA PHE A 851 -41.02 45.20 -17.42
C PHE A 851 -40.26 45.73 -16.15
N VAL A 852 -39.09 46.42 -16.15
CA VAL A 852 -38.36 47.39 -17.03
C VAL A 852 -38.90 48.85 -16.95
N PRO A 853 -38.09 49.95 -16.78
CA PRO A 853 -36.77 50.16 -16.12
C PRO A 853 -36.64 51.54 -15.35
N GLY A 854 -35.41 52.00 -15.05
CA GLY A 854 -35.06 53.41 -14.71
C GLY A 854 -34.05 53.50 -13.52
N ASP A 855 -32.81 54.00 -13.60
CA ASP A 855 -32.10 55.10 -14.31
C ASP A 855 -32.09 56.45 -13.53
N ILE A 856 -31.16 57.36 -13.92
CA ILE A 856 -30.98 58.76 -13.52
C ILE A 856 -30.02 59.04 -12.33
N SER A 857 -28.73 59.09 -12.70
CA SER A 857 -27.87 60.29 -12.57
C SER A 857 -27.13 60.69 -11.27
N LYS A 858 -25.78 60.70 -11.42
CA LYS A 858 -24.87 61.87 -11.31
C LYS A 858 -24.38 62.42 -9.93
N LYS A 859 -23.03 62.50 -9.86
CA LYS A 859 -22.17 63.69 -9.60
C LYS A 859 -21.44 63.87 -8.23
N LEU A 860 -20.12 64.06 -8.40
CA LEU A 860 -19.22 65.07 -7.79
C LEU A 860 -18.51 64.84 -6.43
N ARG A 861 -17.17 64.91 -6.54
CA ARG A 861 -16.16 65.53 -5.65
C ARG A 861 -15.75 64.84 -4.33
N LYS A 862 -14.45 64.48 -4.31
CA LYS A 862 -13.40 64.95 -3.37
C LYS A 862 -13.92 65.56 -2.05
N SER A 863 -13.44 65.20 -0.84
CA SER A 863 -11.99 65.13 -0.51
C SER A 863 -11.63 64.66 0.92
N SER A 864 -10.48 63.99 1.04
CA SER A 864 -9.43 64.18 2.08
C SER A 864 -9.57 63.63 3.53
N LYS A 865 -8.37 63.33 4.08
CA LYS A 865 -7.94 63.38 5.50
C LYS A 865 -8.50 62.38 6.54
N LYS A 866 -7.62 61.44 6.91
CA LYS A 866 -7.24 61.02 8.29
C LYS A 866 -8.26 61.20 9.43
N SER A 867 -8.61 60.09 10.07
CA SER A 867 -8.90 60.08 11.52
C SER A 867 -8.36 58.82 12.21
N LYS A 868 -8.13 58.90 13.52
CA LYS A 868 -7.78 57.79 14.43
C LYS A 868 -8.91 57.64 15.45
N ARG A 869 -9.50 56.44 15.60
CA ARG A 869 -9.60 55.73 16.91
C ARG A 869 -10.40 54.42 16.86
N LYS A 870 -10.18 53.62 17.90
CA LYS A 870 -10.96 52.45 18.35
C LYS A 870 -12.43 52.82 18.56
N ASN A 871 -13.36 51.86 18.38
CA ASN A 871 -13.92 51.09 19.51
C ASN A 871 -14.72 49.85 19.08
N ARG A 872 -15.30 49.14 20.07
CA ARG A 872 -16.07 47.88 19.96
C ARG A 872 -17.57 48.12 19.81
N GLY A 873 -18.28 47.13 19.24
CA GLY A 873 -19.56 46.62 19.78
C GLY A 873 -20.83 46.86 18.95
N SER A 874 -21.75 45.87 18.97
CA SER A 874 -23.03 45.77 18.23
C SER A 874 -22.90 45.77 16.67
N GLY A 875 -23.73 45.08 15.88
CA GLY A 875 -24.84 44.16 16.17
C GLY A 875 -26.24 44.78 15.98
N GLU A 876 -27.24 44.16 15.33
CA GLU A 876 -27.30 42.89 14.55
C GLU A 876 -28.11 43.17 13.24
N LEU A 877 -28.81 42.32 12.48
CA LEU A 877 -29.31 40.93 12.56
C LEU A 877 -29.57 40.42 11.10
N LEU A 878 -30.15 39.22 10.91
CA LEU A 878 -30.64 38.61 9.64
C LEU A 878 -29.55 38.12 8.65
N GLN A 879 -29.72 37.02 7.89
CA GLN A 879 -30.47 35.76 8.10
C GLN A 879 -30.01 34.73 7.05
N ALA A 880 -29.50 33.55 7.44
CA ALA A 880 -29.41 32.33 6.60
C ALA A 880 -28.85 31.12 7.38
N THR A 881 -29.65 30.07 7.49
CA THR A 881 -29.32 28.69 7.92
C THR A 881 -29.91 27.75 6.83
N PRO A 882 -29.75 26.40 6.83
CA PRO A 882 -29.34 25.54 7.95
C PRO A 882 -28.46 24.27 7.67
N SER A 883 -27.81 23.78 8.75
CA SER A 883 -27.76 22.35 9.19
C SER A 883 -27.04 21.29 8.31
N LYS A 884 -26.65 20.07 8.75
CA LYS A 884 -26.63 19.29 10.03
C LYS A 884 -25.63 18.10 9.83
N LEU A 885 -25.22 17.19 10.74
CA LEU A 885 -25.45 16.91 12.18
C LEU A 885 -24.10 16.98 12.96
N ASP A 886 -23.73 15.96 13.74
CA ASP A 886 -23.21 16.15 15.12
C ASP A 886 -22.16 15.10 15.54
N ALA A 887 -21.36 15.45 16.57
CA ALA A 887 -20.59 14.49 17.38
C ALA A 887 -20.23 15.07 18.78
N THR A 888 -21.14 14.96 19.76
CA THR A 888 -20.93 15.30 21.19
C THR A 888 -21.82 14.40 22.09
N PRO A 889 -21.73 14.44 23.44
CA PRO A 889 -20.58 14.04 24.26
C PRO A 889 -20.99 13.08 25.42
N SER A 890 -20.10 12.86 26.41
CA SER A 890 -20.29 12.34 27.81
C SER A 890 -19.52 11.06 28.16
N THR A 891 -19.22 10.73 29.44
CA THR A 891 -19.00 11.53 30.68
C THR A 891 -18.31 10.64 31.73
N ALA A 892 -17.25 11.13 32.38
CA ALA A 892 -16.79 10.74 33.72
C ALA A 892 -15.94 11.91 34.26
N MET A 893 -16.18 12.57 35.40
CA MET A 893 -16.56 12.13 36.76
C MET A 893 -15.53 11.21 37.41
N THR A 894 -14.62 11.82 38.17
CA THR A 894 -13.76 11.16 39.16
C THR A 894 -13.76 12.03 40.42
N SER A 895 -14.42 11.56 41.48
CA SER A 895 -14.44 12.21 42.80
C SER A 895 -13.40 11.59 43.74
N GLN A 896 -13.09 12.33 44.82
CA GLN A 896 -12.08 12.02 45.83
C GLN A 896 -12.51 10.85 46.74
N ILE A 897 -11.55 10.13 47.35
CA ILE A 897 -11.31 10.02 48.82
C ILE A 897 -10.28 8.90 49.13
N THR A 898 -9.59 9.02 50.27
CA THR A 898 -8.53 8.14 50.81
C THR A 898 -9.08 7.18 51.91
N PRO A 899 -8.30 6.25 52.53
CA PRO A 899 -8.83 4.99 53.07
C PRO A 899 -9.13 4.95 54.58
N LEU A 900 -9.83 3.91 55.07
CA LEU A 900 -9.48 3.13 56.29
C LEU A 900 -10.38 1.89 56.58
N SER A 901 -9.87 1.00 57.43
CA SER A 901 -10.52 0.01 58.34
C SER A 901 -11.52 -1.08 57.86
N GLU A 902 -11.03 -2.33 57.85
CA GLU A 902 -11.47 -3.49 58.68
C GLU A 902 -12.86 -4.18 58.53
N HIS A 903 -12.92 -5.40 59.09
CA HIS A 903 -14.03 -6.36 59.31
C HIS A 903 -14.67 -7.17 58.13
N GLU A 904 -14.19 -8.43 58.04
CA GLU A 904 -14.96 -9.69 58.19
C GLU A 904 -16.06 -10.17 57.21
N THR A 905 -15.79 -11.38 56.69
CA THR A 905 -16.69 -12.55 56.50
C THR A 905 -17.65 -12.71 55.30
N SER A 906 -17.77 -14.00 54.92
CA SER A 906 -18.86 -14.68 54.21
C SER A 906 -19.02 -14.55 52.67
N LEU A 907 -18.55 -15.61 51.98
CA LEU A 907 -19.37 -16.52 51.15
C LEU A 907 -20.52 -15.93 50.30
N LEU A 908 -20.40 -15.97 48.96
CA LEU A 908 -21.07 -17.01 48.15
C LEU A 908 -20.73 -16.96 46.64
N ASN A 909 -21.07 -18.06 45.95
CA ASN A 909 -20.77 -18.35 44.55
C ASN A 909 -21.45 -17.40 43.54
N SER A 910 -20.84 -17.23 42.37
CA SER A 910 -21.55 -16.85 41.14
C SER A 910 -21.07 -17.69 39.94
N THR A 911 -22.01 -18.26 39.19
CA THR A 911 -21.77 -19.21 38.09
C THR A 911 -21.71 -18.47 36.75
N PRO A 912 -20.81 -18.82 35.80
CA PRO A 912 -20.83 -18.23 34.47
C PRO A 912 -22.03 -18.70 33.64
N LEU A 913 -22.66 -17.77 32.91
CA LEU A 913 -23.74 -18.05 31.97
C LEU A 913 -23.22 -18.70 30.69
N GLN A 914 -23.91 -19.74 30.22
CA GLN A 914 -23.71 -20.29 28.88
C GLN A 914 -24.51 -19.49 27.84
N LEU A 915 -23.92 -19.26 26.67
CA LEU A 915 -24.62 -18.84 25.46
C LEU A 915 -24.87 -20.07 24.58
N SER A 916 -26.13 -20.32 24.21
CA SER A 916 -26.50 -21.41 23.31
C SER A 916 -26.32 -21.01 21.84
N SER A 917 -25.54 -21.79 21.09
CA SER A 917 -25.71 -21.86 19.63
C SER A 917 -27.03 -22.54 19.31
N SER A 918 -27.66 -22.15 18.20
CA SER A 918 -28.80 -22.87 17.63
C SER A 918 -28.44 -23.24 16.20
N ASP A 919 -28.09 -24.51 16.00
CA ASP A 919 -27.75 -25.03 14.69
C ASP A 919 -29.04 -25.26 13.89
N VAL A 920 -29.21 -24.51 12.80
CA VAL A 920 -30.27 -24.71 11.83
C VAL A 920 -29.66 -25.44 10.63
N ARG A 921 -30.08 -26.69 10.41
CA ARG A 921 -29.75 -27.42 9.17
C ARG A 921 -30.78 -27.09 8.10
N PHE A 922 -30.31 -26.93 6.87
CA PHE A 922 -31.18 -26.87 5.71
C PHE A 922 -31.68 -28.28 5.34
N GLN A 923 -32.83 -28.34 4.70
CA GLN A 923 -33.30 -29.51 3.96
C GLN A 923 -33.76 -29.01 2.60
N VAL A 924 -33.08 -29.45 1.54
CA VAL A 924 -33.41 -29.11 0.16
C VAL A 924 -34.46 -30.10 -0.33
N GLU A 925 -35.59 -29.59 -0.82
CA GLU A 925 -36.59 -30.42 -1.51
C GLU A 925 -36.21 -30.57 -2.98
N ASN A 926 -36.11 -31.81 -3.46
CA ASN A 926 -35.75 -32.11 -4.85
C ASN A 926 -36.74 -31.47 -5.83
N GLY A 927 -36.27 -30.49 -6.61
CA GLY A 927 -37.05 -29.81 -7.66
C GLY A 927 -37.11 -28.29 -7.59
N GLN A 928 -36.49 -27.65 -6.58
CA GLN A 928 -36.35 -26.20 -6.56
C GLN A 928 -35.43 -25.70 -7.68
N SER A 929 -35.81 -24.58 -8.30
CA SER A 929 -34.96 -23.88 -9.28
C SER A 929 -33.74 -23.22 -8.61
N GLU A 930 -32.63 -23.05 -9.33
CA GLU A 930 -31.43 -22.39 -8.78
C GLU A 930 -31.73 -20.98 -8.24
N LEU A 931 -32.68 -20.28 -8.86
CA LEU A 931 -33.17 -18.97 -8.43
C LEU A 931 -33.87 -19.02 -7.06
N GLN A 932 -34.62 -20.08 -6.76
CA GLN A 932 -35.21 -20.31 -5.43
C GLN A 932 -34.14 -20.71 -4.41
N LEU A 933 -33.12 -21.47 -4.81
CA LEU A 933 -32.00 -21.84 -3.94
C LEU A 933 -31.17 -20.59 -3.56
N LEU A 934 -30.87 -19.73 -4.54
CA LEU A 934 -30.22 -18.44 -4.32
C LEU A 934 -31.05 -17.54 -3.38
N LEU A 935 -32.36 -17.40 -3.64
CA LEU A 935 -33.23 -16.61 -2.77
C LEU A 935 -33.30 -17.16 -1.33
N SER A 936 -33.44 -18.47 -1.13
CA SER A 936 -33.55 -19.05 0.22
C SER A 936 -32.25 -18.90 1.04
N VAL A 937 -31.08 -18.99 0.39
CA VAL A 937 -29.78 -18.69 1.02
C VAL A 937 -29.68 -17.21 1.41
N LEU A 938 -30.15 -16.29 0.55
CA LEU A 938 -30.14 -14.85 0.85
C LEU A 938 -31.15 -14.46 1.96
N GLU A 939 -32.35 -15.04 1.96
CA GLU A 939 -33.36 -14.83 3.01
C GLU A 939 -32.86 -15.30 4.37
N SER A 940 -32.32 -16.53 4.42
CA SER A 940 -31.71 -17.11 5.63
C SER A 940 -30.53 -16.30 6.15
N ASN A 941 -29.87 -15.52 5.29
CA ASN A 941 -28.75 -14.64 5.61
C ASN A 941 -29.11 -13.14 5.68
N GLY A 942 -30.40 -12.76 5.71
CA GLY A 942 -30.84 -11.36 5.77
C GLY A 942 -30.23 -10.55 6.92
N ALA A 943 -29.87 -11.21 8.04
CA ALA A 943 -29.14 -10.58 9.15
C ALA A 943 -27.77 -10.00 8.73
N CYS A 944 -27.12 -10.53 7.69
CA CYS A 944 -25.84 -10.10 7.14
C CYS A 944 -25.96 -9.01 6.06
N ILE A 945 -27.14 -8.83 5.46
CA ILE A 945 -27.41 -7.90 4.33
C ILE A 945 -27.76 -6.49 4.85
N LYS A 946 -27.34 -5.43 4.15
CA LYS A 946 -27.83 -4.05 4.26
C LYS A 946 -29.05 -3.89 3.34
N GLY A 947 -30.06 -3.16 3.77
CA GLY A 947 -31.34 -3.09 3.04
C GLY A 947 -32.14 -4.37 3.19
N ASP A 948 -33.11 -4.56 2.30
CA ASP A 948 -33.95 -5.75 2.20
C ASP A 948 -33.35 -6.81 1.27
N VAL A 949 -33.80 -8.06 1.44
CA VAL A 949 -33.30 -9.22 0.67
C VAL A 949 -33.65 -9.10 -0.84
N PRO A 950 -34.87 -8.72 -1.26
CA PRO A 950 -35.19 -8.53 -2.67
C PRO A 950 -34.29 -7.50 -3.36
N ALA A 951 -34.06 -6.33 -2.75
CA ALA A 951 -33.20 -5.30 -3.35
C ALA A 951 -31.70 -5.69 -3.36
N PHE A 952 -31.25 -6.55 -2.45
CA PHE A 952 -29.90 -7.16 -2.54
C PHE A 952 -29.83 -8.25 -3.64
N TYR A 953 -30.89 -9.05 -3.81
CA TYR A 953 -30.99 -10.01 -4.92
C TYR A 953 -30.97 -9.30 -6.30
N TYR A 954 -31.76 -8.23 -6.49
CA TYR A 954 -31.69 -7.43 -7.72
C TYR A 954 -30.31 -6.77 -7.93
N PHE A 955 -29.60 -6.43 -6.85
CA PHE A 955 -28.21 -5.98 -6.95
C PHE A 955 -27.27 -7.10 -7.43
N CYS A 956 -27.38 -8.32 -6.89
CA CYS A 956 -26.64 -9.49 -7.39
C CYS A 956 -26.90 -9.75 -8.88
N VAL A 957 -28.17 -9.74 -9.32
CA VAL A 957 -28.52 -9.89 -10.75
C VAL A 957 -27.96 -8.75 -11.60
N SER A 958 -27.88 -7.53 -11.07
CA SER A 958 -27.20 -6.40 -11.76
C SER A 958 -25.68 -6.53 -11.85
N GLN A 959 -25.09 -7.56 -11.25
CA GLN A 959 -23.68 -7.94 -11.28
C GLN A 959 -23.52 -9.36 -11.87
N ASP A 960 -24.43 -9.77 -12.75
CA ASP A 960 -24.44 -11.06 -13.45
C ASP A 960 -24.44 -12.32 -12.52
N ILE A 961 -24.82 -12.15 -11.24
CA ILE A 961 -24.99 -13.25 -10.28
C ILE A 961 -26.44 -13.73 -10.30
N GLU A 962 -26.71 -14.74 -11.13
CA GLU A 962 -28.06 -15.32 -11.29
C GLU A 962 -28.28 -16.64 -10.52
N SER A 963 -27.21 -17.34 -10.12
CA SER A 963 -27.26 -18.64 -9.43
C SER A 963 -26.45 -18.67 -8.13
N LEU A 964 -26.64 -19.72 -7.30
CA LEU A 964 -25.82 -19.96 -6.11
C LEU A 964 -24.35 -20.24 -6.46
N ALA A 965 -24.07 -20.84 -7.63
CA ALA A 965 -22.71 -21.08 -8.11
C ALA A 965 -21.99 -19.75 -8.44
N SER A 966 -22.66 -18.84 -9.16
CA SER A 966 -22.13 -17.50 -9.43
C SER A 966 -21.96 -16.68 -8.15
N LEU A 967 -22.86 -16.83 -7.16
CA LEU A 967 -22.71 -16.17 -5.87
C LEU A 967 -21.50 -16.72 -5.10
N LYS A 968 -21.21 -18.02 -5.19
CA LYS A 968 -20.00 -18.62 -4.60
C LYS A 968 -18.74 -18.05 -5.24
N GLU A 969 -18.64 -18.04 -6.57
CA GLU A 969 -17.48 -17.50 -7.30
C GLU A 969 -17.21 -16.03 -6.93
N ALA A 970 -18.26 -15.20 -6.98
CA ALA A 970 -18.25 -13.79 -6.57
C ALA A 970 -18.00 -13.55 -5.06
N VAL A 971 -18.04 -14.61 -4.24
CA VAL A 971 -17.73 -14.62 -2.81
C VAL A 971 -16.32 -15.17 -2.56
N GLU A 972 -15.80 -16.06 -3.40
CA GLU A 972 -14.44 -16.61 -3.30
C GLU A 972 -13.39 -15.58 -3.73
N ASP A 973 -13.62 -14.87 -4.85
CA ASP A 973 -12.84 -13.69 -5.27
C ASP A 973 -12.98 -12.55 -4.24
N ASP A 974 -11.88 -12.12 -3.62
CA ASP A 974 -11.91 -11.07 -2.58
C ASP A 974 -12.10 -9.65 -3.15
N ASP A 975 -11.71 -9.35 -4.39
CA ASP A 975 -11.97 -8.05 -5.02
C ASP A 975 -13.44 -7.95 -5.44
N TYR A 976 -14.02 -9.01 -6.02
CA TYR A 976 -15.45 -9.09 -6.31
C TYR A 976 -16.30 -9.10 -5.03
N PHE A 977 -15.88 -9.82 -4.00
CA PHE A 977 -16.54 -9.83 -2.71
C PHE A 977 -16.52 -8.45 -2.02
N ASN A 978 -15.48 -7.63 -2.27
CA ASN A 978 -15.48 -6.23 -1.82
C ASN A 978 -16.57 -5.41 -2.52
N ILE A 979 -16.86 -5.63 -3.82
CA ILE A 979 -17.99 -5.00 -4.52
C ILE A 979 -19.33 -5.39 -3.85
N LEU A 980 -19.52 -6.66 -3.49
CA LEU A 980 -20.70 -7.11 -2.74
C LEU A 980 -20.79 -6.50 -1.32
N VAL A 981 -19.65 -6.24 -0.67
CA VAL A 981 -19.56 -5.61 0.66
C VAL A 981 -19.75 -4.09 0.63
N GLU A 982 -19.42 -3.41 -0.46
CA GLU A 982 -19.69 -1.98 -0.67
C GLU A 982 -21.15 -1.79 -1.11
N GLY A 983 -21.53 -2.47 -2.21
CA GLY A 983 -22.84 -2.45 -2.84
C GLY A 983 -23.20 -1.11 -3.47
N ASN A 984 -24.48 -0.90 -3.81
CA ASN A 984 -24.96 0.37 -4.41
C ASN A 984 -25.07 1.54 -3.40
N GLY A 985 -24.50 1.40 -2.20
CA GLY A 985 -24.62 2.33 -1.07
C GLY A 985 -25.86 2.15 -0.21
N THR A 986 -26.95 1.55 -0.73
CA THR A 986 -28.17 1.25 0.03
C THR A 986 -28.32 -0.25 0.34
N THR A 987 -28.04 -1.11 -0.64
CA THR A 987 -27.95 -2.57 -0.51
C THR A 987 -26.49 -3.01 -0.59
N GLY A 988 -26.16 -4.16 0.01
CA GLY A 988 -24.78 -4.69 0.09
C GLY A 988 -24.56 -5.51 1.37
N ILE A 989 -23.39 -6.13 1.58
CA ILE A 989 -23.12 -6.91 2.79
C ILE A 989 -22.65 -6.00 3.95
N LYS A 990 -23.15 -6.20 5.17
CA LYS A 990 -22.71 -5.46 6.37
C LYS A 990 -21.23 -5.78 6.66
N LYS A 991 -20.34 -4.77 6.68
CA LYS A 991 -18.88 -4.96 6.77
C LYS A 991 -18.42 -5.85 7.94
N PHE A 992 -19.11 -5.81 9.09
CA PHE A 992 -18.83 -6.64 10.27
C PHE A 992 -19.39 -8.08 10.23
N LYS A 993 -20.17 -8.42 9.19
CA LYS A 993 -20.75 -9.76 8.95
C LYS A 993 -20.17 -10.46 7.72
N ARG A 994 -19.19 -9.85 7.03
CA ARG A 994 -18.61 -10.39 5.78
C ARG A 994 -18.18 -11.87 5.89
N TYR A 995 -17.50 -12.25 6.97
CA TYR A 995 -17.08 -13.65 7.18
C TYR A 995 -18.24 -14.61 7.47
N SER A 996 -19.31 -14.15 8.14
CA SER A 996 -20.51 -14.96 8.34
C SER A 996 -21.23 -15.24 7.01
N PHE A 997 -21.30 -14.24 6.13
CA PHE A 997 -21.90 -14.37 4.80
C PHE A 997 -21.04 -15.23 3.87
N LYS A 998 -19.72 -14.95 3.76
CA LYS A 998 -18.78 -15.74 2.95
C LYS A 998 -18.82 -17.22 3.34
N ARG A 999 -18.86 -17.52 4.64
CA ARG A 999 -19.06 -18.88 5.13
C ARG A 999 -20.42 -19.49 4.75
N ALA A 1000 -21.53 -18.80 5.00
CA ALA A 1000 -22.86 -19.36 4.76
C ALA A 1000 -23.13 -19.70 3.27
N VAL A 1001 -22.58 -18.92 2.33
CA VAL A 1001 -22.65 -19.22 0.89
C VAL A 1001 -21.82 -20.47 0.53
N LEU A 1002 -20.62 -20.60 1.11
CA LEU A 1002 -19.77 -21.78 0.90
C LEU A 1002 -20.36 -23.06 1.50
N ASP A 1003 -20.86 -22.98 2.73
CA ASP A 1003 -21.51 -24.10 3.44
C ASP A 1003 -22.75 -24.58 2.63
N ALA A 1004 -23.59 -23.67 2.12
CA ALA A 1004 -24.76 -24.00 1.29
C ALA A 1004 -24.40 -24.62 -0.09
N SER A 1005 -23.36 -24.12 -0.76
CA SER A 1005 -22.88 -24.71 -2.02
C SER A 1005 -22.30 -26.12 -1.83
N ALA A 1006 -21.64 -26.37 -0.70
CA ALA A 1006 -21.12 -27.70 -0.36
C ALA A 1006 -22.27 -28.72 -0.17
N GLU A 1007 -23.38 -28.34 0.47
CA GLU A 1007 -24.55 -29.22 0.61
C GLU A 1007 -25.13 -29.63 -0.75
N GLN A 1008 -25.19 -28.72 -1.73
CA GLN A 1008 -25.65 -29.02 -3.10
C GLN A 1008 -24.78 -30.12 -3.75
N THR A 1009 -23.45 -29.97 -3.75
CA THR A 1009 -22.52 -30.95 -4.39
C THR A 1009 -22.54 -32.36 -3.78
N ASN A 1010 -23.06 -32.53 -2.56
CA ASN A 1010 -23.24 -33.84 -1.93
C ASN A 1010 -24.55 -34.54 -2.35
N SER A 1011 -25.51 -33.80 -2.92
CA SER A 1011 -26.80 -34.37 -3.35
C SER A 1011 -26.72 -35.07 -4.70
N ASP A 1012 -25.97 -34.51 -5.66
CA ASP A 1012 -25.83 -35.06 -7.02
C ASP A 1012 -25.05 -36.40 -7.03
N ASN A 1013 -24.00 -36.50 -6.22
CA ASN A 1013 -23.11 -37.68 -6.15
C ASN A 1013 -23.77 -38.95 -5.57
N LEU A 1014 -25.00 -38.86 -5.04
CA LEU A 1014 -25.72 -40.02 -4.47
C LEU A 1014 -26.58 -40.80 -5.47
N ASN A 1015 -26.66 -40.35 -6.73
CA ASN A 1015 -27.58 -40.91 -7.73
C ASN A 1015 -26.93 -41.86 -8.75
N GLU A 1016 -25.60 -42.00 -8.78
CA GLU A 1016 -24.87 -42.67 -9.88
C GLU A 1016 -24.06 -43.92 -9.45
N HIS A 1017 -24.65 -44.84 -8.66
CA HIS A 1017 -24.08 -46.19 -8.47
C HIS A 1017 -25.14 -47.28 -8.23
N THR A 1018 -25.63 -47.90 -9.32
CA THR A 1018 -26.27 -49.24 -9.29
C THR A 1018 -25.73 -50.06 -10.47
N GLY A 1019 -24.88 -51.06 -10.20
CA GLY A 1019 -23.93 -51.52 -11.24
C GLY A 1019 -23.31 -52.92 -11.09
N LYS A 1020 -24.09 -53.90 -10.65
CA LYS A 1020 -23.79 -55.37 -10.63
C LYS A 1020 -22.81 -55.90 -9.58
N ASP A 1021 -23.22 -57.03 -9.01
CA ASP A 1021 -22.41 -58.01 -8.29
C ASP A 1021 -21.55 -58.86 -9.23
N ASP A 1022 -20.48 -59.46 -8.71
CA ASP A 1022 -20.34 -60.92 -8.64
C ASP A 1022 -19.11 -61.33 -7.80
N CYS A 1023 -19.28 -62.35 -6.94
CA CYS A 1023 -18.19 -63.02 -6.22
C CYS A 1023 -17.96 -64.43 -6.81
N PRO A 1024 -16.79 -65.03 -6.56
CA PRO A 1024 -16.83 -66.26 -5.75
C PRO A 1024 -15.71 -66.39 -4.71
N LEU A 1025 -15.79 -67.48 -3.93
CA LEU A 1025 -15.00 -67.76 -2.72
C LEU A 1025 -13.71 -68.57 -2.95
N ASP A 1026 -12.93 -68.67 -1.86
CA ASP A 1026 -12.18 -69.85 -1.39
C ASP A 1026 -10.75 -70.19 -1.91
N SER A 1027 -9.76 -69.90 -1.03
CA SER A 1027 -9.15 -70.90 -0.09
C SER A 1027 -7.66 -71.32 -0.22
N PHE A 1028 -7.16 -71.92 0.88
CA PHE A 1028 -5.93 -72.74 1.13
C PHE A 1028 -4.60 -72.13 1.70
N PHE A 1029 -4.41 -72.37 3.02
CA PHE A 1029 -3.22 -72.93 3.71
C PHE A 1029 -1.99 -72.09 4.20
N HIS A 1030 -2.07 -71.72 5.50
CA HIS A 1030 -1.22 -72.14 6.64
C HIS A 1030 0.34 -72.08 6.70
N SER A 1031 0.81 -71.54 7.86
CA SER A 1031 1.98 -71.96 8.68
C SER A 1031 3.40 -71.57 8.20
N SER A 1032 4.44 -71.39 9.04
CA SER A 1032 4.65 -71.73 10.48
C SER A 1032 5.57 -70.67 11.17
N SER A 1033 5.38 -70.26 12.44
CA SER A 1033 6.08 -70.70 13.69
C SER A 1033 7.64 -70.57 13.71
N THR A 1034 8.36 -70.16 14.77
CA THR A 1034 8.06 -69.77 16.18
C THR A 1034 9.33 -69.25 16.89
N SER A 1035 9.17 -68.32 17.87
CA SER A 1035 9.90 -68.20 19.17
C SER A 1035 11.47 -68.15 19.21
N SER A 1036 12.20 -67.82 20.29
CA SER A 1036 11.92 -67.26 21.64
C SER A 1036 13.24 -66.75 22.29
N PHE A 1037 13.13 -65.76 23.19
CA PHE A 1037 13.99 -65.44 24.36
C PHE A 1037 15.42 -66.03 24.49
N LEU A 1038 16.41 -65.16 24.78
CA LEU A 1038 17.05 -65.08 26.12
C LEU A 1038 18.09 -63.93 26.24
N THR A 1039 18.30 -63.48 27.48
CA THR A 1039 19.41 -62.63 27.96
C THR A 1039 19.81 -63.13 29.37
N PRO A 1040 20.84 -62.61 30.08
CA PRO A 1040 21.99 -61.79 29.68
C PRO A 1040 23.34 -62.44 30.08
N ASN A 1041 24.49 -61.75 29.90
CA ASN A 1041 25.54 -61.78 30.93
C ASN A 1041 26.56 -60.62 30.87
N LYS A 1042 27.33 -60.44 31.97
CA LYS A 1042 28.43 -59.46 32.11
C LYS A 1042 29.79 -60.15 32.12
N ILE A 1043 30.83 -59.45 31.63
CA ILE A 1043 32.25 -59.42 32.05
C ILE A 1043 32.96 -58.47 31.06
N ALA A 1044 33.99 -57.67 31.33
CA ALA A 1044 34.48 -56.88 32.47
C ALA A 1044 35.98 -56.60 32.22
N ASN A 1045 36.47 -55.43 32.65
CA ASN A 1045 37.88 -55.03 32.85
C ASN A 1045 38.79 -54.64 31.65
N ASN A 1046 39.21 -53.36 31.70
CA ASN A 1046 40.60 -52.86 31.58
C ASN A 1046 41.23 -52.76 30.15
N GLN A 1047 42.21 -51.88 29.86
CA GLN A 1047 43.02 -50.96 30.72
C GLN A 1047 43.63 -49.78 29.93
N PHE A 1048 44.15 -48.76 30.64
CA PHE A 1048 44.93 -47.57 30.19
C PHE A 1048 44.18 -46.58 29.26
N GLU A 1049 44.10 -45.26 29.48
CA GLU A 1049 44.78 -44.28 30.36
C GLU A 1049 46.22 -43.90 29.93
N ASP A 1050 46.36 -42.72 29.29
CA ASP A 1050 47.50 -41.76 29.31
C ASP A 1050 47.43 -40.80 28.09
N LEU A 1051 47.90 -39.54 28.12
CA LEU A 1051 47.75 -38.47 29.12
C LEU A 1051 48.10 -37.11 28.45
N TRP A 1052 47.58 -35.99 28.97
CA TRP A 1052 47.96 -34.58 28.70
C TRP A 1052 48.17 -34.07 27.25
N ASN A 1053 47.22 -33.26 26.78
CA ASN A 1053 47.37 -31.78 26.75
C ASN A 1053 45.99 -31.10 26.78
#